data_AF-A0A1V5YI47-F1
#
_entry.id   AF-A0A1V5YI47-F1
#
_cell.length_a   1.000
_cell.length_b   1.000
_cell.length_c   1.000
_cell.angle_alpha   90.00
_cell.angle_beta   90.00
_cell.angle_gamma   90.00
#
_symmetry.space_group_name_H-M   'P 1'
#
loop_
_entity.id
_entity.type
_entity.pdbx_description
1 polymer ?
#
loop_
_entity_poly.entity_id
_entity_poly.type
_entity_poly.pdbx_seq_one_letter_code
_entity_poly.pdbx_strand_id
1 'polypeptide(L)'
;MDKRHRCVRTIAWIVLACSLVVVLPSGARPLSAARAAALGSETLVLQQGLNGYAGTEDTYLYVYAPTGTNYCNGDLWRVDQKGRYEGLLRFDLSAVPPGSAIESARLELYAAGWSSFDMTVDVFALLRPVEMCSTNWTLAQPGTSWQAPGANGAADRRSTAEGRFTTSGIFRWYSLDLTSVVQEWVSGSLANNGFLLKGGAGSPDGLFYFASAQHATPTLRPRLVITYDAGGAPATQTPTVTSTPSATTTGTGECTLWLAQRGTSGTVNDAYVWQSSPDYTGNSDTLYTGMVGEGRKRTLIRFDLSTVPAGAAVVSATFSIYLYSGDAGHTVNLYRSSANWAETSVTWNNYGGYEPAVLGSFSTATGWRQVDVTELVRGWVAGTWPNYGLLLDDPAATGSATYRSSEYGTVAQRPRLQLCYSESGTPQPTRTATLTATPSRTGTPTATRTQTATASQTALATLTATPTASPTTAGGGQEQTVELRQGLNGYVGSEDTWLHVYDNGQNYCLDGLLKVGYKGQQVGLVRFDLSAIPSGSTVTQADLYLYAAGWSGSDLTFDAYAVLRDVNICAANWTSSGASGPWQVPGGKGALDRRQTADGSVSTSGVGKTYRLNLTALVQDWVSNVIPNEGILLQARDAASAATFYLASAEYANSGSRPRLVITYRGGAAGSPTATRTATLTSTAPPMASRTPTATATTDQVSTPTFTPTATVGGGGQPITTVLQAGNGGYAGAADTYLYAYGGETSQCTATLLKVGYRQQYASHFSFDLSQVPFDATVLSAQLELYAAGWSAENMGLDLFAVLREADLCQETWTNAATGNPWGAPGCNGATDRRLVRESGITTNSAPRWYAFDVTSLVAEWVSGALANRGMLLRGASATEAASFQFASSEYGTSALRPRLIVCYRSGAGGPTPTRTATRTATATATPTLVPTATQTRTATATATATRTRTPTPTAAGSLNPNPPAQTVKLIFIHHSTGSGWLDDSGRLGITLRDNNYFVSDTNYGWGPDGIGNLTDIGHWWTWFVGPNRNTYTAALYAESAQHASYSRLATDPGGQNQIIMFKSCFPNSDIGGNPNDPPTVGDNPLRGQYVGSSLTVANAKGIYNDILGYFATRQDKLFVVITAPPLTQASTSAAAAANARAFNNWLVNDWLSGYAYNNVVVFDYYSVLTSNGGNTNTNDLGWATGNHHRWRNGAIEHIQTVASNSCAYGSSSGDSHPTAAGHQKASGEFAQLLNIWYHRWSGQ
;
A
#
# COMPACT_ATOMS: atom_id res chain seq x y z
N MET A 1 71.80 49.72 -26.10
CA MET A 1 71.96 48.28 -25.85
C MET A 1 72.18 48.08 -24.36
N ASP A 2 71.31 47.46 -23.56
CA ASP A 2 69.82 47.34 -23.49
C ASP A 2 69.52 46.35 -22.34
N LYS A 3 68.38 46.22 -21.64
CA LYS A 3 67.10 46.92 -21.30
C LYS A 3 66.47 46.05 -20.18
N ARG A 4 65.55 46.41 -19.27
CA ARG A 4 64.97 47.62 -18.60
C ARG A 4 64.01 47.03 -17.53
N HIS A 5 63.73 47.58 -16.34
CA HIS A 5 64.22 48.70 -15.52
C HIS A 5 63.54 48.60 -14.11
N ARG A 6 64.18 49.12 -13.02
CA ARG A 6 63.66 50.03 -11.94
C ARG A 6 62.27 49.77 -11.27
N CYS A 7 61.91 50.23 -10.05
CA CYS A 7 62.51 50.98 -8.91
C CYS A 7 61.58 50.72 -7.66
N VAL A 8 61.98 50.64 -6.37
CA VAL A 8 62.67 51.57 -5.42
C VAL A 8 61.74 52.51 -4.59
N ARG A 9 61.98 52.57 -3.25
CA ARG A 9 61.52 53.49 -2.17
C ARG A 9 60.16 53.22 -1.46
N THR A 10 59.84 53.69 -0.23
CA THR A 10 60.55 53.90 1.08
C THR A 10 59.93 55.05 1.91
N ILE A 11 59.44 54.78 3.15
CA ILE A 11 59.26 55.69 4.34
C ILE A 11 58.29 56.91 4.19
N ALA A 12 57.69 57.54 5.22
CA ALA A 12 56.99 57.17 6.48
C ALA A 12 56.49 58.47 7.19
N TRP A 13 55.82 58.36 8.36
CA TRP A 13 55.45 59.45 9.31
C TRP A 13 54.31 60.43 8.86
N ILE A 14 53.65 61.24 9.71
CA ILE A 14 53.95 61.65 11.11
C ILE A 14 52.70 62.02 11.96
N VAL A 15 52.74 61.74 13.29
CA VAL A 15 52.14 62.49 14.46
C VAL A 15 50.61 62.81 14.48
N LEU A 16 49.81 62.74 15.57
CA LEU A 16 49.98 62.62 17.06
C LEU A 16 48.89 61.59 17.60
N ALA A 17 48.32 61.49 18.83
CA ALA A 17 48.34 62.29 20.07
C ALA A 17 47.94 61.52 21.38
N CYS A 18 48.01 62.28 22.49
CA CYS A 18 47.52 62.13 23.87
C CYS A 18 46.04 61.69 24.07
N SER A 19 45.60 61.06 25.18
CA SER A 19 46.27 60.64 26.43
C SER A 19 45.56 59.47 27.16
N LEU A 20 46.35 58.56 27.74
CA LEU A 20 46.41 58.10 29.17
C LEU A 20 45.10 58.13 30.00
N VAL A 21 44.63 57.07 30.68
CA VAL A 21 45.21 56.23 31.79
C VAL A 21 44.57 54.81 31.68
N VAL A 22 45.22 53.63 31.77
CA VAL A 22 46.28 53.02 32.63
C VAL A 22 45.78 52.40 33.96
N VAL A 23 45.46 51.09 33.95
CA VAL A 23 45.73 50.11 35.04
C VAL A 23 45.99 48.72 34.43
N LEU A 24 46.96 47.99 35.00
CA LEU A 24 47.27 46.54 34.90
C LEU A 24 47.75 46.10 36.33
N PRO A 25 47.98 44.82 36.69
CA PRO A 25 47.97 43.56 35.90
C PRO A 25 47.31 42.32 36.60
N SER A 26 47.38 41.15 35.94
CA SER A 26 47.58 39.79 36.53
C SER A 26 46.49 39.11 37.40
N GLY A 27 46.54 37.76 37.45
CA GLY A 27 45.85 36.92 38.47
C GLY A 27 44.93 35.83 37.89
N ALA A 28 44.77 34.69 38.59
CA ALA A 28 43.96 33.56 38.11
C ALA A 28 43.28 32.74 39.23
N ARG A 29 42.00 32.36 38.99
CA ARG A 29 41.19 31.31 39.69
C ARG A 29 40.85 31.60 41.18
N PRO A 30 39.88 30.90 41.84
CA PRO A 30 39.10 29.70 41.42
C PRO A 30 37.54 29.78 41.60
N LEU A 31 36.92 28.59 41.70
CA LEU A 31 35.51 28.14 41.91
C LEU A 31 34.68 28.91 43.00
N SER A 32 33.35 28.80 43.10
CA SER A 32 32.45 27.66 42.79
C SER A 32 30.96 27.96 42.51
N ALA A 33 30.31 27.02 41.79
CA ALA A 33 28.99 26.35 42.00
C ALA A 33 27.71 27.13 42.43
N ALA A 34 26.48 26.73 42.02
CA ALA A 34 26.05 25.86 40.91
C ALA A 34 24.50 25.91 40.72
N ARG A 35 24.04 25.76 39.47
CA ARG A 35 22.81 25.02 39.14
C ARG A 35 22.98 24.41 37.74
N ALA A 36 22.72 23.12 37.60
CA ALA A 36 23.13 22.36 36.41
C ALA A 36 22.19 22.57 35.21
N ALA A 37 22.78 22.78 34.04
CA ALA A 37 22.17 22.44 32.76
C ALA A 37 22.68 21.05 32.36
N ALA A 38 21.80 20.16 31.92
CA ALA A 38 22.19 18.87 31.39
C ALA A 38 22.68 19.06 29.95
N LEU A 39 23.98 18.86 29.72
CA LEU A 39 24.53 18.63 28.39
C LEU A 39 24.11 17.22 27.95
N GLY A 40 23.84 17.08 26.65
CA GLY A 40 23.34 15.83 26.07
C GLY A 40 24.45 15.04 25.39
N SER A 41 24.39 13.73 25.53
CA SER A 41 25.18 12.80 24.71
C SER A 41 24.72 12.88 23.24
N GLU A 42 25.66 13.16 22.35
CA GLU A 42 25.47 13.22 20.90
C GLU A 42 25.78 11.85 20.27
N THR A 43 25.28 11.57 19.06
CA THR A 43 25.63 10.35 18.32
C THR A 43 25.89 10.64 16.85
N LEU A 44 27.02 10.14 16.36
CA LEU A 44 27.59 10.40 15.05
C LEU A 44 27.80 9.08 14.30
N VAL A 45 27.31 9.00 13.06
CA VAL A 45 27.46 7.82 12.19
C VAL A 45 28.41 8.14 11.05
N LEU A 46 29.63 7.57 11.12
CA LEU A 46 30.66 7.72 10.11
C LEU A 46 30.51 6.60 9.07
N GLN A 47 29.95 6.89 7.89
CA GLN A 47 29.73 5.91 6.81
C GLN A 47 29.97 6.55 5.43
N GLN A 48 30.83 5.94 4.61
CA GLN A 48 31.37 6.59 3.40
C GLN A 48 30.32 6.93 2.34
N GLY A 49 30.18 8.21 2.01
CA GLY A 49 29.25 8.69 1.00
C GLY A 49 27.80 8.82 1.48
N LEU A 50 27.58 8.80 2.81
CA LEU A 50 26.30 9.11 3.45
C LEU A 50 26.45 10.27 4.43
N ASN A 51 25.38 11.02 4.67
CA ASN A 51 25.33 12.16 5.60
C ASN A 51 26.45 13.22 5.38
N GLY A 52 26.99 13.32 4.17
CA GLY A 52 28.10 14.21 3.82
C GLY A 52 29.50 13.70 4.23
N TYR A 53 29.61 12.53 4.88
CA TYR A 53 30.87 11.97 5.32
C TYR A 53 31.65 11.28 4.17
N ALA A 54 32.95 11.52 4.11
CA ALA A 54 33.85 11.02 3.07
C ALA A 54 35.20 10.50 3.63
N GLY A 55 35.27 10.22 4.93
CA GLY A 55 36.51 9.89 5.66
C GLY A 55 36.80 8.41 5.94
N THR A 56 36.07 7.44 5.38
CA THR A 56 36.43 6.03 5.48
C THR A 56 37.43 5.63 4.39
N GLU A 57 38.49 4.93 4.78
CA GLU A 57 39.44 4.27 3.88
C GLU A 57 39.58 2.80 4.27
N ASP A 58 39.62 1.89 3.30
CA ASP A 58 40.03 0.50 3.55
C ASP A 58 40.85 -0.11 2.40
N THR A 59 41.39 -1.29 2.66
CA THR A 59 42.08 -2.18 1.71
C THR A 59 42.25 -3.55 2.37
N TYR A 60 42.98 -4.47 1.74
CA TYR A 60 43.48 -5.66 2.44
C TYR A 60 44.91 -5.99 2.02
N LEU A 61 45.64 -6.65 2.92
CA LEU A 61 46.96 -7.21 2.66
C LEU A 61 46.81 -8.65 2.19
N TYR A 62 47.62 -9.06 1.20
CA TYR A 62 47.58 -10.42 0.64
C TYR A 62 48.98 -11.03 0.55
N VAL A 63 49.21 -12.13 1.28
CA VAL A 63 50.54 -12.76 1.44
C VAL A 63 51.18 -13.20 0.10
N TYR A 64 50.35 -13.57 -0.89
CA TYR A 64 50.83 -14.04 -2.19
C TYR A 64 50.95 -12.92 -3.26
N ALA A 65 50.69 -11.65 -2.91
CA ALA A 65 51.01 -10.48 -3.75
C ALA A 65 51.84 -9.45 -2.96
N PRO A 66 53.03 -9.82 -2.45
CA PRO A 66 53.58 -9.18 -1.25
C PRO A 66 54.14 -7.76 -1.42
N THR A 67 54.33 -7.30 -2.66
CA THR A 67 55.08 -6.07 -2.98
C THR A 67 54.46 -5.20 -4.08
N GLY A 68 53.46 -5.70 -4.81
CA GLY A 68 53.05 -5.13 -6.11
C GLY A 68 51.55 -4.91 -6.32
N THR A 69 50.71 -5.18 -5.32
CA THR A 69 49.24 -5.01 -5.45
C THR A 69 48.67 -4.40 -4.17
N ASN A 70 47.80 -3.40 -4.35
CA ASN A 70 46.94 -2.82 -3.33
C ASN A 70 45.47 -2.94 -3.79
N TYR A 71 44.53 -2.94 -2.85
CA TYR A 71 43.11 -3.24 -3.11
C TYR A 71 42.13 -2.15 -2.66
N CYS A 72 42.58 -0.92 -2.36
CA CYS A 72 41.74 0.17 -1.82
C CYS A 72 40.63 0.68 -2.77
N ASN A 73 40.61 0.23 -4.03
CA ASN A 73 39.57 0.55 -5.00
C ASN A 73 38.65 -0.65 -5.29
N GLY A 74 38.78 -1.73 -4.50
CA GLY A 74 37.92 -2.90 -4.61
C GLY A 74 36.54 -2.64 -4.00
N ASP A 75 35.49 -3.17 -4.62
CA ASP A 75 34.12 -3.15 -4.10
C ASP A 75 33.96 -3.96 -2.79
N LEU A 76 34.85 -4.95 -2.58
CA LEU A 76 34.92 -5.81 -1.41
C LEU A 76 36.37 -6.01 -0.93
N TRP A 77 36.60 -6.00 0.38
CA TRP A 77 37.86 -6.42 1.03
C TRP A 77 37.72 -7.76 1.76
N ARG A 78 38.84 -8.34 2.20
CA ARG A 78 38.93 -9.76 2.59
C ARG A 78 39.66 -9.96 3.92
N VAL A 79 39.17 -10.93 4.70
CA VAL A 79 39.85 -11.48 5.89
C VAL A 79 39.69 -12.99 5.87
N ASP A 80 40.75 -13.74 6.20
CA ASP A 80 40.66 -15.21 6.31
C ASP A 80 41.37 -15.77 7.54
N GLN A 81 41.01 -16.99 7.92
CA GLN A 81 41.57 -17.66 9.11
C GLN A 81 43.08 -17.87 9.01
N LYS A 82 43.61 -18.13 7.80
CA LYS A 82 45.01 -18.55 7.61
C LYS A 82 46.01 -17.39 7.58
N GLY A 83 45.56 -16.14 7.76
CA GLY A 83 46.43 -14.97 7.59
C GLY A 83 46.97 -14.84 6.16
N ARG A 84 46.22 -15.33 5.16
CA ARG A 84 46.50 -15.07 3.74
C ARG A 84 45.95 -13.71 3.34
N TYR A 85 44.79 -13.36 3.87
CA TYR A 85 44.09 -12.08 3.69
C TYR A 85 43.87 -11.41 5.04
N GLU A 86 44.27 -10.14 5.15
CA GLU A 86 44.11 -9.34 6.37
C GLU A 86 43.59 -7.95 6.02
N GLY A 87 42.50 -7.52 6.66
CA GLY A 87 41.82 -6.27 6.33
C GLY A 87 42.44 -5.06 7.03
N LEU A 88 42.45 -3.92 6.35
CA LEU A 88 42.86 -2.63 6.92
C LEU A 88 41.70 -1.64 6.75
N LEU A 89 41.33 -0.92 7.81
CA LEU A 89 40.18 0.00 7.80
C LEU A 89 40.44 1.21 8.70
N ARG A 90 40.19 2.43 8.22
CA ARG A 90 40.35 3.70 8.95
C ARG A 90 39.12 4.59 8.75
N PHE A 91 38.79 5.36 9.78
CA PHE A 91 37.79 6.43 9.74
C PHE A 91 38.46 7.73 10.19
N ASP A 92 38.26 8.82 9.46
CA ASP A 92 38.51 10.16 9.98
C ASP A 92 37.50 10.48 11.10
N LEU A 93 38.02 10.96 12.24
CA LEU A 93 37.25 11.31 13.43
C LEU A 93 37.16 12.83 13.64
N SER A 94 37.59 13.66 12.67
CA SER A 94 37.60 15.13 12.75
C SER A 94 36.25 15.77 13.07
N ALA A 95 35.15 15.06 12.86
CA ALA A 95 33.79 15.47 13.20
C ALA A 95 33.41 15.23 14.68
N VAL A 96 34.22 14.50 15.47
CA VAL A 96 34.05 14.41 16.93
C VAL A 96 34.82 15.56 17.60
N PRO A 97 34.23 16.35 18.51
CA PRO A 97 34.93 17.45 19.16
C PRO A 97 36.14 16.95 19.99
N PRO A 98 37.34 17.55 19.84
CA PRO A 98 38.53 17.14 20.59
C PRO A 98 38.32 17.21 22.10
N GLY A 99 38.60 16.11 22.80
CA GLY A 99 38.39 16.00 24.24
C GLY A 99 36.99 15.55 24.67
N SER A 100 36.09 15.20 23.75
CA SER A 100 34.80 14.57 24.09
C SER A 100 34.99 13.24 24.82
N ALA A 101 34.07 12.94 25.74
CA ALA A 101 34.01 11.65 26.43
C ALA A 101 33.19 10.67 25.59
N ILE A 102 33.81 9.59 25.12
CA ILE A 102 33.16 8.59 24.27
C ILE A 102 32.40 7.60 25.16
N GLU A 103 31.07 7.65 25.11
CA GLU A 103 30.19 6.74 25.85
C GLU A 103 30.06 5.38 25.16
N SER A 104 30.05 5.36 23.81
CA SER A 104 30.26 4.14 23.04
C SER A 104 30.88 4.43 21.67
N ALA A 105 31.64 3.48 21.12
CA ALA A 105 32.01 3.49 19.71
C ALA A 105 31.92 2.07 19.13
N ARG A 106 31.10 1.90 18.09
CA ARG A 106 30.72 0.60 17.55
C ARG A 106 31.04 0.50 16.06
N LEU A 107 31.97 -0.38 15.72
CA LEU A 107 32.31 -0.71 14.34
C LEU A 107 31.30 -1.72 13.79
N GLU A 108 30.74 -1.43 12.62
CA GLU A 108 29.81 -2.30 11.92
C GLU A 108 30.28 -2.62 10.49
N LEU A 109 30.32 -3.91 10.16
CA LEU A 109 30.82 -4.45 8.89
C LEU A 109 29.78 -5.36 8.22
N TYR A 110 29.46 -5.12 6.96
CA TYR A 110 28.52 -5.96 6.20
C TYR A 110 29.28 -7.07 5.44
N ALA A 111 28.93 -8.34 5.68
CA ALA A 111 29.48 -9.47 4.93
C ALA A 111 28.69 -9.73 3.65
N ALA A 112 29.31 -9.48 2.50
CA ALA A 112 28.72 -9.70 1.18
C ALA A 112 29.00 -11.10 0.60
N GLY A 113 29.97 -11.84 1.14
CA GLY A 113 30.34 -13.18 0.66
C GLY A 113 31.27 -13.94 1.61
N TRP A 114 31.42 -15.24 1.38
CA TRP A 114 32.29 -16.12 2.19
C TRP A 114 32.64 -17.44 1.46
N SER A 115 33.58 -18.22 2.02
CA SER A 115 33.96 -19.57 1.57
C SER A 115 33.42 -20.70 2.48
N SER A 116 32.13 -20.65 2.82
CA SER A 116 31.36 -21.75 3.43
C SER A 116 31.63 -22.13 4.90
N PHE A 117 32.54 -21.46 5.62
CA PHE A 117 32.75 -21.70 7.05
C PHE A 117 32.82 -20.41 7.86
N ASP A 118 32.21 -20.44 9.05
CA ASP A 118 32.28 -19.34 10.00
C ASP A 118 33.61 -19.32 10.74
N MET A 119 34.07 -18.10 11.05
CA MET A 119 35.35 -17.84 11.68
C MET A 119 35.23 -16.70 12.68
N THR A 120 36.16 -16.63 13.63
CA THR A 120 36.33 -15.44 14.46
C THR A 120 37.22 -14.43 13.73
N VAL A 121 36.90 -13.15 13.84
CA VAL A 121 37.72 -12.03 13.35
C VAL A 121 38.19 -11.24 14.56
N ASP A 122 39.51 -11.09 14.69
CA ASP A 122 40.18 -10.34 15.75
C ASP A 122 40.61 -8.97 15.20
N VAL A 123 40.33 -7.90 15.95
CA VAL A 123 40.54 -6.50 15.53
C VAL A 123 41.59 -5.83 16.43
N PHE A 124 42.61 -5.23 15.82
CA PHE A 124 43.75 -4.62 16.52
C PHE A 124 43.92 -3.15 16.12
N ALA A 125 44.28 -2.28 17.05
CA ALA A 125 44.68 -0.91 16.71
C ALA A 125 46.07 -0.90 16.04
N LEU A 126 46.21 -0.14 14.94
CA LEU A 126 47.49 0.07 14.27
C LEU A 126 48.34 1.13 15.00
N LEU A 127 49.61 0.80 15.24
CA LEU A 127 50.59 1.68 15.89
C LEU A 127 51.47 2.42 14.89
N ARG A 128 51.63 1.87 13.67
CA ARG A 128 52.37 2.48 12.57
C ARG A 128 51.40 3.24 11.63
N PRO A 129 51.78 4.44 11.13
CA PRO A 129 51.06 5.11 10.04
C PRO A 129 50.97 4.27 8.76
N VAL A 130 49.85 4.42 8.05
CA VAL A 130 49.50 3.64 6.85
C VAL A 130 48.91 4.59 5.79
N GLU A 131 49.27 4.36 4.53
CA GLU A 131 48.57 4.91 3.37
C GLU A 131 47.73 3.80 2.72
N MET A 132 46.41 3.82 2.92
CA MET A 132 45.54 2.68 2.53
C MET A 132 45.57 2.33 1.04
N CYS A 133 45.90 3.28 0.15
CA CYS A 133 45.99 3.05 -1.30
C CYS A 133 47.38 2.72 -1.85
N SER A 134 48.41 2.66 -1.02
CA SER A 134 49.80 2.35 -1.44
C SER A 134 50.46 1.27 -0.56
N THR A 135 49.86 0.96 0.60
CA THR A 135 50.23 -0.14 1.49
C THR A 135 50.08 -1.52 0.80
N ASN A 136 50.91 -2.48 1.22
CA ASN A 136 50.88 -3.88 0.80
C ASN A 136 51.45 -4.79 1.90
N TRP A 137 51.60 -6.10 1.62
CA TRP A 137 52.03 -7.07 2.63
C TRP A 137 53.39 -6.73 3.30
N THR A 138 54.30 -6.07 2.58
CA THR A 138 55.65 -5.74 3.07
C THR A 138 55.83 -4.26 3.44
N LEU A 139 55.12 -3.34 2.79
CA LEU A 139 55.19 -1.90 3.03
C LEU A 139 53.91 -1.36 3.67
N ALA A 140 54.05 -0.59 4.76
CA ALA A 140 52.94 0.13 5.37
C ALA A 140 52.52 1.36 4.54
N GLN A 141 53.51 2.01 3.93
CA GLN A 141 53.41 3.16 3.03
C GLN A 141 54.70 3.25 2.19
N PRO A 142 54.80 4.08 1.14
CA PRO A 142 55.96 4.14 0.26
C PRO A 142 57.27 4.40 1.04
N GLY A 143 58.28 3.59 0.77
CA GLY A 143 59.57 3.64 1.47
C GLY A 143 59.58 3.18 2.94
N THR A 144 58.45 2.77 3.52
CA THR A 144 58.34 2.35 4.93
C THR A 144 57.80 0.93 5.05
N SER A 145 58.66 -0.03 5.40
CA SER A 145 58.26 -1.41 5.69
C SER A 145 57.42 -1.52 6.97
N TRP A 146 56.58 -2.56 7.03
CA TRP A 146 56.12 -3.11 8.31
C TRP A 146 57.33 -3.68 9.10
N GLN A 147 57.25 -3.75 10.43
CA GLN A 147 58.26 -4.42 11.25
C GLN A 147 58.22 -5.94 11.03
N ALA A 148 57.03 -6.52 10.85
CA ALA A 148 56.87 -7.86 10.28
C ALA A 148 55.74 -7.85 9.22
N PRO A 149 55.91 -8.55 8.07
CA PRO A 149 54.93 -8.53 6.98
C PRO A 149 53.51 -8.91 7.42
N GLY A 150 52.50 -8.29 6.83
CA GLY A 150 51.10 -8.37 7.29
C GLY A 150 50.85 -7.64 8.61
N ALA A 151 51.49 -6.47 8.81
CA ALA A 151 51.38 -5.65 10.03
C ALA A 151 51.52 -6.47 11.34
N ASN A 152 52.45 -7.43 11.36
CA ASN A 152 52.56 -8.44 12.42
C ASN A 152 53.55 -8.10 13.53
N GLY A 153 54.32 -7.02 13.40
CA GLY A 153 55.28 -6.60 14.42
C GLY A 153 54.63 -5.89 15.61
N ALA A 154 55.30 -5.94 16.76
CA ALA A 154 54.88 -5.24 17.98
C ALA A 154 54.91 -3.70 17.85
N ALA A 155 55.58 -3.16 16.82
CA ALA A 155 55.55 -1.75 16.44
C ALA A 155 54.56 -1.44 15.30
N ASP A 156 53.88 -2.44 14.75
CA ASP A 156 52.91 -2.27 13.67
C ASP A 156 51.47 -2.15 14.21
N ARG A 157 51.17 -2.92 15.27
CA ARG A 157 49.85 -2.99 15.92
C ARG A 157 49.97 -3.30 17.41
N ARG A 158 48.87 -3.13 18.17
CA ARG A 158 48.75 -3.66 19.53
C ARG A 158 48.83 -5.19 19.55
N SER A 159 49.40 -5.72 20.64
CA SER A 159 49.62 -7.16 20.84
C SER A 159 48.31 -7.91 21.16
N THR A 160 47.49 -7.31 22.02
CA THR A 160 46.10 -7.73 22.32
C THR A 160 45.15 -7.14 21.28
N ALA A 161 44.08 -7.86 20.94
CA ALA A 161 42.98 -7.32 20.13
C ALA A 161 42.14 -6.36 20.98
N GLU A 162 41.69 -5.23 20.39
CA GLU A 162 40.74 -4.33 21.04
C GLU A 162 39.36 -5.00 21.18
N GLY A 163 39.05 -5.95 20.28
CA GLY A 163 37.84 -6.77 20.34
C GLY A 163 37.84 -7.88 19.27
N ARG A 164 36.83 -8.76 19.33
CA ARG A 164 36.62 -9.84 18.34
C ARG A 164 35.15 -10.15 18.14
N PHE A 165 34.79 -10.64 16.95
CA PHE A 165 33.45 -11.17 16.66
C PHE A 165 33.53 -12.48 15.90
N THR A 166 32.56 -13.38 16.09
CA THR A 166 32.42 -14.61 15.29
C THR A 166 31.38 -14.39 14.21
N THR A 167 31.67 -14.86 12.99
CA THR A 167 30.72 -14.79 11.89
C THR A 167 29.57 -15.81 12.07
N SER A 168 28.48 -15.59 11.35
CA SER A 168 27.29 -16.45 11.25
C SER A 168 26.70 -16.40 9.83
N GLY A 169 27.55 -16.52 8.80
CA GLY A 169 27.18 -16.45 7.39
C GLY A 169 27.12 -15.03 6.79
N ILE A 170 26.44 -14.88 5.65
CA ILE A 170 26.50 -13.69 4.79
C ILE A 170 25.21 -12.86 4.77
N PHE A 171 25.25 -11.75 4.03
CA PHE A 171 24.20 -10.74 3.86
C PHE A 171 23.72 -10.10 5.17
N ARG A 172 24.62 -10.01 6.15
CA ARG A 172 24.35 -9.47 7.49
C ARG A 172 25.48 -8.58 7.99
N TRP A 173 25.12 -7.75 8.98
CA TRP A 173 26.05 -6.92 9.72
C TRP A 173 26.69 -7.69 10.88
N TYR A 174 27.98 -7.46 11.06
CA TYR A 174 28.73 -7.76 12.28
C TYR A 174 29.00 -6.46 13.01
N SER A 175 28.97 -6.51 14.33
CA SER A 175 29.07 -5.36 15.21
C SER A 175 30.12 -5.64 16.29
N LEU A 176 31.01 -4.68 16.53
CA LEU A 176 32.04 -4.77 17.57
C LEU A 176 32.15 -3.46 18.33
N ASP A 177 32.15 -3.55 19.66
CA ASP A 177 32.49 -2.43 20.55
C ASP A 177 34.00 -2.17 20.52
N LEU A 178 34.37 -0.92 20.26
CA LEU A 178 35.73 -0.38 20.19
C LEU A 178 35.84 0.95 20.97
N THR A 179 34.94 1.18 21.94
CA THR A 179 34.82 2.42 22.73
C THR A 179 36.16 2.89 23.30
N SER A 180 36.94 2.00 23.92
CA SER A 180 38.21 2.32 24.55
C SER A 180 39.25 2.89 23.57
N VAL A 181 39.45 2.24 22.42
CA VAL A 181 40.45 2.69 21.42
C VAL A 181 40.00 3.98 20.72
N VAL A 182 38.70 4.16 20.48
CA VAL A 182 38.18 5.42 19.92
C VAL A 182 38.28 6.56 20.94
N GLN A 183 38.10 6.30 22.24
CA GLN A 183 38.38 7.29 23.29
C GLN A 183 39.86 7.67 23.34
N GLU A 184 40.78 6.71 23.19
CA GLU A 184 42.22 7.01 23.12
C GLU A 184 42.56 7.88 21.90
N TRP A 185 41.93 7.62 20.75
CA TRP A 185 42.09 8.43 19.54
C TRP A 185 41.53 9.86 19.67
N VAL A 186 40.30 10.03 20.20
CA VAL A 186 39.66 11.35 20.36
C VAL A 186 40.30 12.19 21.49
N SER A 187 40.88 11.53 22.49
CA SER A 187 41.71 12.21 23.51
C SER A 187 43.14 12.50 23.05
N GLY A 188 43.56 11.98 21.88
CA GLY A 188 44.93 12.12 21.36
C GLY A 188 45.99 11.34 22.15
N SER A 189 45.58 10.43 23.03
CA SER A 189 46.51 9.56 23.79
C SER A 189 47.03 8.38 22.95
N LEU A 190 46.35 8.04 21.85
CA LEU A 190 46.83 7.17 20.78
C LEU A 190 46.60 7.84 19.41
N ALA A 191 47.49 7.59 18.45
CA ALA A 191 47.30 8.06 17.07
C ALA A 191 46.33 7.16 16.28
N ASN A 192 45.39 7.77 15.56
CA ASN A 192 44.47 7.05 14.67
C ASN A 192 45.16 6.66 13.36
N ASN A 193 45.79 5.48 13.37
CA ASN A 193 46.29 4.83 12.15
C ASN A 193 45.28 3.82 11.55
N GLY A 194 44.08 3.70 12.13
CA GLY A 194 43.07 2.69 11.78
C GLY A 194 43.24 1.33 12.47
N PHE A 195 42.56 0.33 11.92
CA PHE A 195 42.46 -1.03 12.42
C PHE A 195 43.10 -2.05 11.47
N LEU A 196 43.65 -3.13 12.03
CA LEU A 196 43.93 -4.38 11.34
C LEU A 196 42.90 -5.44 11.76
N LEU A 197 42.34 -6.16 10.78
CA LEU A 197 41.41 -7.27 11.00
C LEU A 197 42.01 -8.59 10.50
N LYS A 198 42.09 -9.57 11.39
CA LYS A 198 42.73 -10.88 11.15
C LYS A 198 41.77 -12.01 11.47
N GLY A 199 41.98 -13.19 10.88
CA GLY A 199 41.36 -14.41 11.36
C GLY A 199 41.84 -14.79 12.77
N GLY A 200 40.91 -15.08 13.67
CA GLY A 200 41.18 -15.38 15.07
C GLY A 200 41.58 -16.83 15.30
N ALA A 201 42.61 -17.04 16.12
CA ALA A 201 43.20 -18.35 16.37
C ALA A 201 42.17 -19.38 16.88
N GLY A 202 42.27 -20.62 16.36
CA GLY A 202 41.36 -21.72 16.68
C GLY A 202 40.06 -21.77 15.86
N SER A 203 39.81 -20.79 14.99
CA SER A 203 38.64 -20.79 14.10
C SER A 203 38.72 -21.85 12.98
N PRO A 204 37.58 -22.28 12.40
CA PRO A 204 37.53 -23.00 11.12
C PRO A 204 38.12 -22.22 9.94
N ASP A 205 38.36 -22.92 8.81
CA ASP A 205 38.96 -22.41 7.56
C ASP A 205 38.05 -21.43 6.76
N GLY A 206 37.56 -20.37 7.42
CA GLY A 206 36.80 -19.30 6.79
C GLY A 206 37.65 -18.31 5.99
N LEU A 207 37.06 -17.78 4.91
CA LEU A 207 37.43 -16.55 4.21
C LEU A 207 36.14 -15.75 4.05
N PHE A 208 36.14 -14.48 4.49
CA PHE A 208 35.04 -13.55 4.36
C PHE A 208 35.34 -12.38 3.42
N TYR A 209 34.29 -11.87 2.81
CA TYR A 209 34.28 -10.71 1.94
C TYR A 209 33.37 -9.65 2.57
N PHE A 210 33.96 -8.54 3.01
CA PHE A 210 33.24 -7.41 3.58
C PHE A 210 33.08 -6.30 2.55
N ALA A 211 31.98 -5.57 2.61
CA ALA A 211 31.79 -4.35 1.82
C ALA A 211 32.89 -3.33 2.14
N SER A 212 33.47 -2.69 1.11
CA SER A 212 34.43 -1.59 1.26
C SER A 212 33.76 -0.22 1.39
N ALA A 213 34.56 0.79 1.68
CA ALA A 213 34.23 2.21 1.56
C ALA A 213 33.83 2.61 0.11
N GLN A 214 34.21 1.82 -0.89
CA GLN A 214 33.89 2.03 -2.30
C GLN A 214 32.63 1.26 -2.73
N HIS A 215 32.19 0.25 -1.97
CA HIS A 215 31.11 -0.68 -2.32
C HIS A 215 29.89 0.01 -2.95
N ALA A 216 29.38 -0.55 -4.06
CA ALA A 216 28.42 0.09 -4.95
C ALA A 216 27.10 0.53 -4.29
N THR A 217 26.73 -0.07 -3.17
CA THR A 217 25.58 0.34 -2.33
C THR A 217 26.09 1.04 -1.06
N PRO A 218 25.96 2.38 -0.94
CA PRO A 218 26.56 3.15 0.17
C PRO A 218 26.06 2.76 1.56
N THR A 219 24.79 2.36 1.69
CA THR A 219 24.20 1.93 2.97
C THR A 219 24.77 0.63 3.52
N LEU A 220 25.51 -0.14 2.72
CA LEU A 220 26.17 -1.39 3.12
C LEU A 220 27.68 -1.23 3.41
N ARG A 221 28.25 -0.03 3.23
CA ARG A 221 29.67 0.26 3.48
C ARG A 221 30.01 0.21 4.98
N PRO A 222 31.27 -0.02 5.39
CA PRO A 222 31.67 -0.01 6.80
C PRO A 222 31.22 1.27 7.49
N ARG A 223 30.71 1.16 8.71
CA ARG A 223 30.34 2.32 9.53
C ARG A 223 30.89 2.24 10.95
N LEU A 224 31.25 3.39 11.50
CA LEU A 224 31.60 3.56 12.90
C LEU A 224 30.55 4.49 13.54
N VAL A 225 29.77 3.94 14.48
CA VAL A 225 28.75 4.68 15.25
C VAL A 225 29.38 5.11 16.56
N ILE A 226 29.47 6.41 16.81
CA ILE A 226 30.12 6.97 18.01
C ILE A 226 29.10 7.78 18.80
N THR A 227 28.88 7.42 20.06
CA THR A 227 28.08 8.18 21.03
C THR A 227 29.04 8.85 22.00
N TYR A 228 28.94 10.17 22.19
CA TYR A 228 29.86 10.94 23.02
C TYR A 228 29.18 12.11 23.74
N ASP A 229 29.64 12.44 24.94
CA ASP A 229 29.32 13.71 25.60
C ASP A 229 30.24 14.81 25.05
N ALA A 230 29.64 15.88 24.52
CA ALA A 230 30.32 17.11 24.13
C ALA A 230 30.75 17.99 25.36
N GLY A 231 30.65 17.41 26.55
CA GLY A 231 30.74 17.95 27.91
C GLY A 231 31.96 18.77 28.31
N GLY A 232 32.16 19.91 27.65
CA GLY A 232 32.73 21.10 28.27
C GLY A 232 34.26 21.12 28.45
N ALA A 233 34.93 21.73 27.46
CA ALA A 233 36.19 22.42 27.74
C ALA A 233 36.00 23.40 28.93
N PRO A 234 36.91 23.44 29.92
CA PRO A 234 36.59 23.95 31.25
C PRO A 234 36.41 25.48 31.31
N ALA A 235 35.16 25.92 31.44
CA ALA A 235 34.79 27.32 31.58
C ALA A 235 35.29 27.96 32.90
N THR A 236 35.56 29.27 32.86
CA THR A 236 35.90 30.11 34.03
C THR A 236 34.99 31.35 34.05
N GLN A 237 34.76 31.93 35.24
CA GLN A 237 33.52 32.64 35.60
C GLN A 237 33.42 34.14 35.23
N THR A 238 32.19 34.55 34.91
CA THR A 238 31.39 35.72 35.39
C THR A 238 32.09 36.99 35.89
N PRO A 239 31.62 38.19 35.44
CA PRO A 239 31.00 39.11 36.42
C PRO A 239 29.66 39.76 35.95
N THR A 240 29.01 40.49 36.85
CA THR A 240 27.59 40.90 36.78
C THR A 240 27.34 42.32 36.24
N VAL A 241 26.38 42.42 35.32
CA VAL A 241 25.44 43.53 34.95
C VAL A 241 25.76 44.98 35.40
N THR A 242 25.68 45.90 34.43
CA THR A 242 25.18 47.28 34.61
C THR A 242 24.27 47.63 33.42
N SER A 243 23.16 48.34 33.65
CA SER A 243 22.08 48.50 32.67
C SER A 243 21.97 49.90 32.07
N THR A 244 21.87 49.96 30.73
CA THR A 244 21.58 51.17 29.92
C THR A 244 20.69 50.75 28.74
N PRO A 245 19.64 51.51 28.34
CA PRO A 245 18.50 50.93 27.61
C PRO A 245 18.50 51.02 26.07
N SER A 246 17.75 50.10 25.48
CA SER A 246 17.08 50.14 24.17
C SER A 246 17.88 50.41 22.88
N ALA A 247 18.09 49.33 22.12
CA ALA A 247 17.68 49.27 20.72
C ALA A 247 16.95 47.93 20.48
N THR A 248 15.73 47.96 19.94
CA THR A 248 14.85 46.78 19.91
C THR A 248 15.29 45.75 18.87
N THR A 249 15.89 44.65 19.31
CA THR A 249 15.99 43.41 18.51
C THR A 249 14.64 42.69 18.50
N THR A 250 14.08 42.48 17.32
CA THR A 250 12.95 41.56 17.11
C THR A 250 13.34 40.17 17.62
N GLY A 251 12.45 39.52 18.37
CA GLY A 251 12.82 38.40 19.23
C GLY A 251 13.33 37.15 18.50
N THR A 252 14.35 36.52 19.07
CA THR A 252 14.56 35.07 18.91
C THR A 252 13.33 34.36 19.47
N GLY A 253 12.59 33.63 18.63
CA GLY A 253 11.37 32.95 19.04
C GLY A 253 11.61 31.98 20.19
N GLU A 254 10.72 31.97 21.19
CA GLU A 254 10.74 30.98 22.26
C GLU A 254 10.53 29.58 21.65
N CYS A 255 11.29 28.60 22.14
CA CYS A 255 11.19 27.22 21.68
C CYS A 255 10.10 26.50 22.49
N THR A 256 8.96 26.23 21.86
CA THR A 256 7.82 25.54 22.45
C THR A 256 8.16 24.08 22.68
N LEU A 257 8.02 23.64 23.93
CA LEU A 257 8.18 22.23 24.31
C LEU A 257 6.89 21.44 24.00
N TRP A 258 7.04 20.31 23.35
CA TRP A 258 5.97 19.38 22.99
C TRP A 258 6.33 17.97 23.48
N LEU A 259 5.31 17.19 23.82
CA LEU A 259 5.45 15.83 24.37
C LEU A 259 4.33 14.93 23.86
N ALA A 260 4.67 13.75 23.35
CA ALA A 260 3.77 12.61 23.23
C ALA A 260 4.21 11.48 24.18
N GLN A 261 3.32 11.10 25.09
CA GLN A 261 3.43 9.97 26.01
C GLN A 261 2.00 9.54 26.35
N ARG A 262 1.58 8.32 25.95
CA ARG A 262 0.18 7.88 26.05
C ARG A 262 -0.31 7.93 27.50
N GLY A 263 -1.26 8.82 27.79
CA GLY A 263 -1.77 9.05 29.15
C GLY A 263 -1.22 10.30 29.86
N THR A 264 -0.26 11.00 29.25
CA THR A 264 0.17 12.36 29.63
C THR A 264 -0.29 13.37 28.58
N SER A 265 0.07 13.15 27.31
CA SER A 265 -0.20 14.05 26.18
C SER A 265 0.08 13.34 24.84
N GLY A 266 -0.52 13.80 23.75
CA GLY A 266 -0.36 13.19 22.41
C GLY A 266 -0.85 11.74 22.31
N THR A 267 -0.59 11.10 21.17
CA THR A 267 -0.80 9.65 21.02
C THR A 267 0.52 8.94 20.70
N VAL A 268 0.59 7.69 21.15
CA VAL A 268 1.67 6.73 20.89
C VAL A 268 0.98 5.44 20.48
N ASN A 269 1.44 4.75 19.44
CA ASN A 269 1.12 3.36 19.17
C ASN A 269 2.38 2.53 19.45
N ASP A 270 2.27 1.36 20.08
CA ASP A 270 3.36 0.39 20.10
C ASP A 270 2.90 -1.08 20.01
N ALA A 271 3.79 -1.92 19.49
CA ALA A 271 3.60 -3.36 19.33
C ALA A 271 4.96 -4.07 19.27
N TYR A 272 4.96 -5.40 19.29
CA TYR A 272 6.12 -6.20 18.90
C TYR A 272 5.73 -7.32 17.92
N VAL A 273 6.62 -7.65 16.99
CA VAL A 273 6.48 -8.76 16.04
C VAL A 273 7.45 -9.89 16.41
N TRP A 274 7.09 -11.15 16.13
CA TRP A 274 7.81 -12.32 16.65
C TRP A 274 8.08 -13.38 15.55
N GLN A 275 9.34 -13.70 15.32
CA GLN A 275 9.79 -14.56 14.22
C GLN A 275 9.27 -16.00 14.29
N SER A 276 9.22 -16.61 15.49
CA SER A 276 8.73 -17.99 15.69
C SER A 276 7.21 -18.08 15.87
N SER A 277 6.49 -16.98 15.64
CA SER A 277 5.04 -16.94 15.55
C SER A 277 4.68 -15.80 14.59
N PRO A 278 4.98 -15.95 13.29
CA PRO A 278 5.17 -14.80 12.41
C PRO A 278 3.87 -14.06 12.05
N ASP A 279 2.71 -14.62 12.39
CA ASP A 279 1.38 -14.01 12.29
C ASP A 279 0.84 -13.47 13.63
N TYR A 280 1.63 -13.53 14.71
CA TYR A 280 1.29 -12.98 16.02
C TYR A 280 1.58 -11.47 16.09
N THR A 281 0.58 -10.70 16.53
CA THR A 281 0.74 -9.28 16.92
C THR A 281 0.94 -9.18 18.43
N GLY A 282 2.11 -8.71 18.85
CA GLY A 282 2.46 -8.51 20.25
C GLY A 282 2.02 -7.16 20.80
N ASN A 283 0.73 -7.04 21.15
CA ASN A 283 0.20 -5.91 21.92
C ASN A 283 0.00 -6.36 23.38
N SER A 284 0.72 -5.75 24.33
CA SER A 284 0.80 -6.15 25.74
C SER A 284 1.20 -4.95 26.61
N ASP A 285 1.24 -5.11 27.95
CA ASP A 285 1.84 -4.12 28.88
C ASP A 285 3.38 -4.00 28.74
N THR A 286 3.95 -4.86 27.90
CA THR A 286 5.37 -5.14 27.76
C THR A 286 5.76 -5.33 26.30
N LEU A 287 6.85 -4.67 25.88
CA LEU A 287 7.42 -4.78 24.53
C LEU A 287 8.73 -5.56 24.59
N TYR A 288 9.16 -6.16 23.47
CA TYR A 288 10.33 -7.05 23.44
C TYR A 288 11.24 -6.82 22.23
N THR A 289 12.54 -6.98 22.46
CA THR A 289 13.57 -7.13 21.42
C THR A 289 14.50 -8.29 21.74
N GLY A 290 15.06 -8.93 20.72
CA GLY A 290 16.04 -10.01 20.87
C GLY A 290 15.41 -11.40 20.86
N MET A 291 16.17 -12.44 21.19
CA MET A 291 15.74 -13.84 21.16
C MET A 291 14.95 -14.20 22.43
N VAL A 292 13.65 -14.43 22.27
CA VAL A 292 12.76 -14.87 23.35
C VAL A 292 12.23 -16.27 23.02
N GLY A 293 12.86 -17.29 23.61
CA GLY A 293 12.70 -18.68 23.18
C GLY A 293 13.40 -18.91 21.84
N GLU A 294 12.76 -19.69 20.95
CA GLU A 294 13.34 -20.08 19.66
C GLU A 294 13.24 -19.00 18.56
N GLY A 295 12.70 -17.81 18.85
CA GLY A 295 12.48 -16.77 17.84
C GLY A 295 12.70 -15.34 18.31
N ARG A 296 13.20 -14.51 17.40
CA ARG A 296 13.51 -13.10 17.60
C ARG A 296 12.25 -12.25 17.68
N LYS A 297 12.21 -11.32 18.63
CA LYS A 297 11.20 -10.26 18.76
C LYS A 297 11.78 -8.91 18.33
N ARG A 298 10.92 -8.07 17.77
CA ARG A 298 11.21 -6.69 17.35
C ARG A 298 10.08 -5.78 17.80
N THR A 299 10.40 -4.62 18.33
CA THR A 299 9.41 -3.64 18.81
C THR A 299 9.17 -2.57 17.75
N LEU A 300 7.93 -2.09 17.65
CA LEU A 300 7.49 -1.00 16.78
C LEU A 300 6.86 0.09 17.64
N ILE A 301 7.17 1.35 17.37
CA ILE A 301 6.60 2.48 18.13
C ILE A 301 6.46 3.75 17.28
N ARG A 302 5.25 4.32 17.23
CA ARG A 302 4.94 5.54 16.46
C ARG A 302 4.32 6.59 17.37
N PHE A 303 4.74 7.83 17.18
CA PHE A 303 4.19 9.02 17.85
C PHE A 303 3.41 9.83 16.84
N ASP A 304 2.20 10.28 17.18
CA ASP A 304 1.48 11.23 16.33
C ASP A 304 2.05 12.65 16.51
N LEU A 305 2.37 13.30 15.39
CA LEU A 305 2.91 14.66 15.33
C LEU A 305 1.87 15.68 14.83
N SER A 306 0.60 15.29 14.65
CA SER A 306 -0.50 16.15 14.14
C SER A 306 -0.72 17.46 14.91
N THR A 307 -0.19 17.56 16.14
CA THR A 307 -0.28 18.72 17.03
C THR A 307 1.00 19.58 17.04
N VAL A 308 2.01 19.25 16.23
CA VAL A 308 3.15 20.12 15.94
C VAL A 308 2.77 21.01 14.74
N PRO A 309 2.91 22.35 14.80
CA PRO A 309 2.52 23.24 13.70
C PRO A 309 3.26 22.93 12.40
N ALA A 310 2.54 22.93 11.27
CA ALA A 310 3.14 22.72 9.96
C ALA A 310 4.12 23.87 9.62
N GLY A 311 5.36 23.53 9.27
CA GLY A 311 6.42 24.52 9.06
C GLY A 311 7.11 24.99 10.34
N ALA A 312 6.84 24.38 11.50
CA ALA A 312 7.63 24.58 12.71
C ALA A 312 9.08 24.09 12.51
N ALA A 313 10.05 24.91 12.92
CA ALA A 313 11.45 24.53 12.94
C ALA A 313 11.73 23.69 14.19
N VAL A 314 11.79 22.36 14.04
CA VAL A 314 12.14 21.44 15.13
C VAL A 314 13.59 21.67 15.55
N VAL A 315 13.79 22.20 16.75
CA VAL A 315 15.10 22.50 17.33
C VAL A 315 15.76 21.21 17.83
N SER A 316 15.02 20.38 18.56
CA SER A 316 15.47 19.06 19.04
C SER A 316 14.30 18.09 19.21
N ALA A 317 14.56 16.77 19.17
CA ALA A 317 13.60 15.73 19.53
C ALA A 317 14.28 14.49 20.14
N THR A 318 13.80 14.03 21.29
CA THR A 318 14.36 12.90 22.04
C THR A 318 13.29 11.82 22.27
N PHE A 319 13.53 10.64 21.72
CA PHE A 319 12.78 9.43 22.05
C PHE A 319 13.23 8.90 23.42
N SER A 320 12.33 8.29 24.19
CA SER A 320 12.67 7.61 25.44
C SER A 320 11.75 6.43 25.73
N ILE A 321 12.32 5.33 26.21
CA ILE A 321 11.61 4.10 26.57
C ILE A 321 12.16 3.54 27.89
N TYR A 322 11.30 2.95 28.73
CA TYR A 322 11.72 2.36 30.01
C TYR A 322 11.98 0.86 29.85
N LEU A 323 13.25 0.45 29.98
CA LEU A 323 13.68 -0.94 29.97
C LEU A 323 13.49 -1.52 31.38
N TYR A 324 12.60 -2.52 31.50
CA TYR A 324 12.25 -3.13 32.79
C TYR A 324 13.22 -4.23 33.19
N SER A 325 13.57 -5.11 32.26
CA SER A 325 14.51 -6.21 32.42
C SER A 325 15.18 -6.55 31.09
N GLY A 326 16.40 -7.10 31.12
CA GLY A 326 17.08 -7.57 29.93
C GLY A 326 18.43 -8.20 30.25
N ASP A 327 18.94 -9.00 29.33
CA ASP A 327 20.25 -9.65 29.44
C ASP A 327 21.37 -8.62 29.25
N ALA A 328 22.40 -8.64 30.11
CA ALA A 328 23.40 -7.58 30.17
C ALA A 328 24.41 -7.66 29.01
N GLY A 329 24.72 -6.50 28.40
CA GLY A 329 25.70 -6.38 27.31
C GLY A 329 25.14 -6.48 25.88
N HIS A 330 23.83 -6.63 25.75
CA HIS A 330 23.13 -6.59 24.46
C HIS A 330 22.92 -5.13 24.03
N THR A 331 22.73 -4.89 22.72
CA THR A 331 22.56 -3.52 22.19
C THR A 331 21.39 -3.46 21.23
N VAL A 332 20.47 -2.55 21.51
CA VAL A 332 19.19 -2.42 20.78
C VAL A 332 19.32 -1.26 19.80
N ASN A 333 19.07 -1.53 18.52
CA ASN A 333 19.16 -0.55 17.45
C ASN A 333 17.79 0.02 17.12
N LEU A 334 17.73 1.34 16.91
CA LEU A 334 16.56 2.05 16.41
C LEU A 334 16.70 2.30 14.91
N TYR A 335 15.61 2.13 14.18
CA TYR A 335 15.53 2.32 12.75
C TYR A 335 14.25 3.07 12.37
N ARG A 336 14.23 3.74 11.23
CA ARG A 336 13.01 4.36 10.68
C ARG A 336 12.11 3.28 10.09
N SER A 337 10.86 3.18 10.52
CA SER A 337 9.86 2.35 9.82
C SER A 337 9.62 2.92 8.42
N SER A 338 9.77 2.10 7.38
CA SER A 338 9.58 2.51 5.98
C SER A 338 8.19 2.12 5.44
N ALA A 339 7.55 1.11 6.06
CA ALA A 339 6.14 0.80 5.85
C ALA A 339 5.25 1.32 6.99
N ASN A 340 3.99 1.62 6.65
CA ASN A 340 2.92 1.86 7.61
C ASN A 340 2.50 0.56 8.32
N TRP A 341 2.02 0.68 9.55
CA TRP A 341 1.55 -0.44 10.36
C TRP A 341 0.46 -0.01 11.35
N ALA A 342 -0.27 -0.99 11.87
CA ALA A 342 -1.31 -0.84 12.89
C ALA A 342 -1.00 -1.71 14.12
N GLU A 343 -1.06 -1.10 15.29
CA GLU A 343 -0.66 -1.68 16.59
C GLU A 343 -1.50 -2.90 17.04
N THR A 344 -2.63 -3.14 16.39
CA THR A 344 -3.54 -4.27 16.64
C THR A 344 -3.46 -5.39 15.60
N SER A 345 -2.70 -5.21 14.50
CA SER A 345 -2.63 -6.20 13.41
C SER A 345 -1.25 -6.35 12.76
N VAL A 346 -0.19 -5.77 13.33
CA VAL A 346 1.16 -5.86 12.77
C VAL A 346 1.87 -7.14 13.21
N THR A 347 2.27 -7.94 12.22
CA THR A 347 2.90 -9.25 12.39
C THR A 347 4.28 -9.27 11.75
N TRP A 348 5.06 -10.32 11.98
CA TRP A 348 6.36 -10.48 11.32
C TRP A 348 6.22 -10.64 9.80
N ASN A 349 5.15 -11.30 9.35
CA ASN A 349 4.86 -11.52 7.94
C ASN A 349 4.32 -10.29 7.21
N ASN A 350 3.55 -9.41 7.88
CA ASN A 350 2.90 -8.26 7.23
C ASN A 350 3.57 -6.90 7.48
N TYR A 351 4.55 -6.83 8.39
CA TYR A 351 5.31 -5.60 8.60
C TYR A 351 6.22 -5.31 7.40
N GLY A 352 5.78 -4.41 6.52
CA GLY A 352 6.43 -4.09 5.23
C GLY A 352 7.82 -3.45 5.29
N GLY A 353 8.45 -3.37 6.46
CA GLY A 353 9.87 -3.09 6.59
C GLY A 353 10.26 -1.74 7.20
N TYR A 354 11.57 -1.59 7.34
CA TYR A 354 12.28 -0.48 7.96
C TYR A 354 13.56 -0.15 7.17
N GLU A 355 14.05 1.08 7.29
CA GLU A 355 15.34 1.45 6.72
C GLU A 355 16.50 0.81 7.50
N PRO A 356 17.49 0.16 6.87
CA PRO A 356 18.64 -0.43 7.57
C PRO A 356 19.64 0.62 8.12
N ALA A 357 19.35 1.90 7.97
CA ALA A 357 20.05 2.99 8.63
C ALA A 357 19.66 3.03 10.12
N VAL A 358 20.64 2.77 10.99
CA VAL A 358 20.47 2.91 12.44
C VAL A 358 20.41 4.40 12.78
N LEU A 359 19.30 4.82 13.40
CA LEU A 359 19.08 6.18 13.89
C LEU A 359 19.86 6.47 15.18
N GLY A 360 20.05 5.42 15.98
CA GLY A 360 20.76 5.42 17.25
C GLY A 360 20.55 4.07 17.95
N SER A 361 21.20 3.87 19.10
CA SER A 361 21.12 2.61 19.83
C SER A 361 21.38 2.78 21.32
N PHE A 362 20.98 1.80 22.13
CA PHE A 362 21.27 1.79 23.56
C PHE A 362 21.58 0.37 24.06
N SER A 363 22.35 0.27 25.16
CA SER A 363 22.64 -1.00 25.84
C SER A 363 21.50 -1.43 26.75
N THR A 364 21.36 -2.73 26.97
CA THR A 364 20.23 -3.38 27.66
C THR A 364 20.23 -3.29 29.20
N ALA A 365 20.69 -2.17 29.75
CA ALA A 365 20.60 -1.90 31.20
C ALA A 365 19.18 -1.44 31.60
N THR A 366 18.74 -1.78 32.81
CA THR A 366 17.41 -1.40 33.33
C THR A 366 17.27 0.11 33.54
N GLY A 367 16.03 0.61 33.57
CA GLY A 367 15.71 2.04 33.68
C GLY A 367 15.46 2.72 32.33
N TRP A 368 15.52 4.04 32.30
CA TRP A 368 15.29 4.83 31.08
C TRP A 368 16.41 4.64 30.07
N ARG A 369 16.01 4.46 28.80
CA ARG A 369 16.84 4.53 27.61
C ARG A 369 16.34 5.70 26.77
N GLN A 370 17.25 6.49 26.20
CA GLN A 370 16.94 7.69 25.42
C GLN A 370 17.77 7.69 24.14
N VAL A 371 17.22 8.24 23.06
CA VAL A 371 17.90 8.38 21.76
C VAL A 371 17.46 9.70 21.12
N ASP A 372 18.40 10.45 20.57
CA ASP A 372 18.08 11.63 19.76
C ASP A 372 17.47 11.19 18.42
N VAL A 373 16.34 11.78 18.07
CA VAL A 373 15.61 11.56 16.81
C VAL A 373 15.28 12.88 16.11
N THR A 374 16.03 13.94 16.41
CA THR A 374 15.84 15.31 15.91
C THR A 374 15.72 15.35 14.39
N GLU A 375 16.66 14.75 13.65
CA GLU A 375 16.62 14.74 12.19
C GLU A 375 15.44 13.94 11.63
N LEU A 376 15.09 12.81 12.26
CA LEU A 376 13.91 12.04 11.87
C LEU A 376 12.62 12.85 12.02
N VAL A 377 12.48 13.53 13.16
CA VAL A 377 11.31 14.37 13.46
C VAL A 377 11.30 15.65 12.61
N ARG A 378 12.46 16.24 12.28
CA ARG A 378 12.59 17.31 11.27
C ARG A 378 12.06 16.83 9.92
N GLY A 379 12.48 15.67 9.44
CA GLY A 379 12.02 15.12 8.16
C GLY A 379 10.55 14.69 8.16
N TRP A 380 9.98 14.30 9.31
CA TRP A 380 8.54 14.08 9.45
C TRP A 380 7.73 15.39 9.44
N VAL A 381 8.14 16.42 10.20
CA VAL A 381 7.46 17.73 10.27
C VAL A 381 7.60 18.54 8.98
N ALA A 382 8.73 18.41 8.28
CA ALA A 382 8.95 19.01 6.97
C ALA A 382 8.27 18.25 5.81
N GLY A 383 7.67 17.07 6.06
CA GLY A 383 7.06 16.24 5.02
C GLY A 383 8.05 15.52 4.10
N THR A 384 9.36 15.64 4.34
CA THR A 384 10.42 14.90 3.62
C THR A 384 10.19 13.39 3.68
N TRP A 385 9.64 12.88 4.79
CA TRP A 385 9.37 11.47 5.03
C TRP A 385 7.99 11.26 5.68
N PRO A 386 7.23 10.22 5.30
CA PRO A 386 6.04 9.81 6.05
C PRO A 386 6.39 9.37 7.49
N ASN A 387 5.53 9.73 8.45
CA ASN A 387 5.65 9.27 9.82
C ASN A 387 5.01 7.88 10.02
N TYR A 388 5.83 6.85 9.85
CA TYR A 388 5.49 5.48 10.24
C TYR A 388 6.16 5.04 11.55
N GLY A 389 6.80 5.96 12.28
CA GLY A 389 7.46 5.66 13.56
C GLY A 389 8.81 4.93 13.44
N LEU A 390 9.19 4.30 14.55
CA LEU A 390 10.45 3.63 14.81
C LEU A 390 10.28 2.11 14.88
N LEU A 391 11.32 1.38 14.50
CA LEU A 391 11.52 -0.03 14.84
C LEU A 391 12.72 -0.16 15.79
N LEU A 392 12.57 -0.96 16.83
CA LEU A 392 13.62 -1.35 17.78
C LEU A 392 13.92 -2.84 17.57
N ASP A 393 15.20 -3.18 17.40
CA ASP A 393 15.65 -4.56 17.14
C ASP A 393 17.03 -4.80 17.78
N ASP A 394 17.12 -5.88 18.57
CA ASP A 394 18.36 -6.37 19.15
C ASP A 394 18.90 -7.48 18.22
N PRO A 395 20.10 -7.31 17.63
CA PRO A 395 20.65 -8.25 16.67
C PRO A 395 21.31 -9.48 17.30
N ALA A 396 21.38 -9.59 18.62
CA ALA A 396 22.02 -10.72 19.30
C ALA A 396 21.39 -12.09 18.94
N ALA A 397 22.23 -13.12 18.89
CA ALA A 397 21.82 -14.49 18.59
C ALA A 397 21.22 -15.25 19.80
N THR A 398 21.28 -14.63 20.98
CA THR A 398 20.70 -15.07 22.26
C THR A 398 20.26 -13.82 23.04
N GLY A 399 19.56 -14.01 24.16
CA GLY A 399 19.19 -12.93 25.08
C GLY A 399 18.15 -11.94 24.54
N SER A 400 17.59 -11.13 25.44
CA SER A 400 16.49 -10.22 25.13
C SER A 400 16.43 -9.00 26.04
N ALA A 401 15.63 -8.01 25.64
CA ALA A 401 15.21 -6.89 26.48
C ALA A 401 13.69 -6.74 26.48
N THR A 402 13.15 -6.40 27.65
CA THR A 402 11.73 -6.16 27.92
C THR A 402 11.51 -4.72 28.37
N TYR A 403 10.60 -4.03 27.71
CA TYR A 403 10.26 -2.63 27.99
C TYR A 403 8.84 -2.49 28.53
N ARG A 404 8.51 -1.33 29.08
CA ARG A 404 7.12 -0.91 29.26
C ARG A 404 6.54 -0.45 27.92
N SER A 405 5.34 -0.90 27.60
CA SER A 405 4.56 -0.39 26.46
C SER A 405 3.82 0.89 26.80
N SER A 406 3.13 1.46 25.81
CA SER A 406 2.19 2.56 26.00
C SER A 406 0.93 2.13 26.78
N GLU A 407 0.60 0.85 26.85
CA GLU A 407 -0.45 0.27 27.71
C GLU A 407 -0.04 0.22 29.20
N TYR A 408 1.26 0.13 29.52
CA TYR A 408 1.74 -0.21 30.87
C TYR A 408 1.14 0.63 32.01
N GLY A 409 0.81 0.01 33.14
CA GLY A 409 0.00 0.63 34.21
C GLY A 409 0.58 1.91 34.85
N THR A 410 1.90 2.09 34.87
CA THR A 410 2.52 3.33 35.39
C THR A 410 2.83 4.28 34.24
N VAL A 411 2.02 5.35 34.08
CA VAL A 411 2.20 6.36 33.01
C VAL A 411 3.62 6.94 32.99
N ALA A 412 4.21 7.19 34.17
CA ALA A 412 5.58 7.69 34.32
C ALA A 412 6.70 6.72 33.88
N GLN A 413 6.38 5.52 33.40
CA GLN A 413 7.31 4.58 32.76
C GLN A 413 6.95 4.27 31.28
N ARG A 414 5.85 4.82 30.75
CA ARG A 414 5.46 4.62 29.34
C ARG A 414 6.43 5.33 28.39
N PRO A 415 6.67 4.79 27.18
CA PRO A 415 7.55 5.43 26.21
C PRO A 415 7.01 6.80 25.77
N ARG A 416 7.93 7.68 25.40
CA ARG A 416 7.65 9.09 25.08
C ARG A 416 8.55 9.64 23.98
N LEU A 417 8.05 10.67 23.30
CA LEU A 417 8.81 11.55 22.40
C LEU A 417 8.64 12.98 22.90
N GLN A 418 9.74 13.62 23.28
CA GLN A 418 9.78 15.02 23.69
C GLN A 418 10.50 15.81 22.61
N LEU A 419 9.93 16.91 22.10
CA LEU A 419 10.57 17.76 21.10
C LEU A 419 10.43 19.24 21.45
N CYS A 420 11.36 20.06 20.98
CA CYS A 420 11.31 21.50 21.09
C CYS A 420 11.26 22.09 19.68
N TYR A 421 10.35 23.03 19.41
CA TYR A 421 10.21 23.68 18.10
C TYR A 421 10.01 25.18 18.21
N SER A 422 10.37 25.93 17.17
CA SER A 422 9.99 27.35 17.03
C SER A 422 9.08 27.55 15.83
N GLU A 423 8.17 28.53 15.92
CA GLU A 423 7.28 28.89 14.82
C GLU A 423 8.00 29.79 13.80
N SER A 424 8.03 29.36 12.55
CA SER A 424 8.66 30.09 11.44
C SER A 424 7.86 31.35 11.07
N GLY A 425 8.14 32.46 11.76
CA GLY A 425 7.50 33.75 11.52
C GLY A 425 7.62 34.19 10.05
N THR A 426 6.48 34.46 9.40
CA THR A 426 6.43 34.84 7.99
C THR A 426 7.06 36.23 7.77
N PRO A 427 7.85 36.42 6.69
CA PRO A 427 8.42 37.72 6.38
C PRO A 427 7.31 38.70 5.95
N GLN A 428 6.97 39.63 6.84
CA GLN A 428 6.04 40.71 6.56
C GLN A 428 6.47 41.51 5.31
N PRO A 429 5.56 41.84 4.37
CA PRO A 429 5.91 42.58 3.16
C PRO A 429 6.44 43.98 3.50
N THR A 430 7.74 44.18 3.30
CA THR A 430 8.40 45.46 3.54
C THR A 430 7.90 46.51 2.55
N ARG A 431 7.32 47.61 3.06
CA ARG A 431 6.89 48.75 2.23
C ARG A 431 8.11 49.47 1.65
N THR A 432 8.38 49.27 0.36
CA THR A 432 9.32 50.12 -0.39
C THR A 432 8.81 51.55 -0.45
N ALA A 433 9.44 52.45 0.30
CA ALA A 433 9.10 53.87 0.30
C ALA A 433 9.50 54.52 -1.04
N THR A 434 8.52 54.83 -1.88
CA THR A 434 8.72 55.64 -3.09
C THR A 434 8.40 57.10 -2.74
N LEU A 435 9.35 58.01 -2.97
CA LEU A 435 9.20 59.42 -2.61
C LEU A 435 8.28 60.17 -3.59
N THR A 436 7.31 60.90 -3.05
CA THR A 436 6.36 61.72 -3.83
C THR A 436 7.01 63.00 -4.35
N ALA A 437 6.80 63.30 -5.63
CA ALA A 437 7.02 64.62 -6.20
C ALA A 437 5.80 65.07 -7.03
N THR A 438 5.18 66.16 -6.60
CA THR A 438 4.08 66.90 -7.25
C THR A 438 4.46 68.40 -7.25
N PRO A 439 3.84 69.30 -8.05
CA PRO A 439 2.79 69.09 -9.06
C PRO A 439 3.04 69.82 -10.42
N SER A 440 2.20 69.58 -11.44
CA SER A 440 1.64 70.69 -12.24
C SER A 440 0.38 70.30 -13.05
N ARG A 441 -0.41 71.33 -13.35
CA ARG A 441 -1.83 71.39 -13.70
C ARG A 441 -2.21 71.20 -15.19
N THR A 442 -3.42 70.64 -15.39
CA THR A 442 -4.48 71.05 -16.36
C THR A 442 -4.39 70.63 -17.85
N GLY A 443 -5.51 70.04 -18.35
CA GLY A 443 -5.83 69.95 -19.78
C GLY A 443 -6.98 68.98 -20.12
N THR A 444 -8.23 69.47 -20.20
CA THR A 444 -9.42 68.70 -20.67
C THR A 444 -10.10 69.46 -21.81
N PRO A 445 -10.65 68.78 -22.85
CA PRO A 445 -12.12 68.69 -22.94
C PRO A 445 -12.71 67.43 -23.63
N THR A 446 -13.99 67.13 -23.32
CA THR A 446 -15.10 66.59 -24.19
C THR A 446 -14.80 65.48 -25.24
N ALA A 447 -15.33 64.23 -25.25
CA ALA A 447 -16.60 63.56 -24.84
C ALA A 447 -17.72 63.44 -25.92
N THR A 448 -18.24 62.21 -26.16
CA THR A 448 -19.54 61.78 -26.80
C THR A 448 -19.54 60.23 -26.93
N ARG A 449 -20.39 59.43 -26.23
CA ARG A 449 -21.75 58.90 -26.58
C ARG A 449 -21.81 58.07 -27.89
N THR A 450 -22.44 56.89 -28.03
CA THR A 450 -23.23 55.93 -27.18
C THR A 450 -23.11 54.51 -27.85
N GLN A 451 -23.86 53.39 -27.71
CA GLN A 451 -25.10 52.82 -27.11
C GLN A 451 -24.84 51.27 -26.92
N THR A 452 -25.46 50.46 -26.03
CA THR A 452 -26.84 49.86 -26.01
C THR A 452 -27.15 48.94 -27.22
N ALA A 453 -27.53 47.65 -27.13
CA ALA A 453 -27.78 46.67 -26.02
C ALA A 453 -27.43 45.22 -26.52
N THR A 454 -27.08 44.21 -25.70
CA THR A 454 -27.95 43.28 -24.90
C THR A 454 -28.96 42.45 -25.72
N ALA A 455 -29.12 41.10 -25.62
CA ALA A 455 -28.32 39.95 -25.13
C ALA A 455 -29.11 38.62 -25.42
N SER A 456 -28.51 37.44 -25.12
CA SER A 456 -29.23 36.17 -24.76
C SER A 456 -29.98 35.39 -25.88
N GLN A 457 -30.24 34.06 -25.84
CA GLN A 457 -29.82 32.93 -24.96
C GLN A 457 -30.19 31.53 -25.55
N THR A 458 -29.59 30.44 -25.03
CA THR A 458 -30.20 29.11 -24.67
C THR A 458 -30.98 28.29 -25.74
N ALA A 459 -30.80 26.97 -25.98
CA ALA A 459 -29.79 25.94 -25.59
C ALA A 459 -29.70 24.87 -26.72
N LEU A 460 -29.76 23.51 -26.62
CA LEU A 460 -29.99 22.48 -25.58
C LEU A 460 -29.51 21.08 -26.08
N ALA A 461 -28.98 20.20 -25.20
CA ALA A 461 -28.71 18.74 -25.33
C ALA A 461 -28.04 18.18 -26.62
N THR A 462 -26.98 17.36 -26.55
CA THR A 462 -27.02 15.94 -26.10
C THR A 462 -25.59 15.42 -25.82
N LEU A 463 -25.44 14.35 -25.03
CA LEU A 463 -24.16 13.72 -24.64
C LEU A 463 -23.55 12.82 -25.75
N THR A 464 -22.21 12.75 -25.84
CA THR A 464 -21.38 11.50 -25.75
C THR A 464 -19.87 11.77 -26.01
N ALA A 465 -19.00 11.12 -25.22
CA ALA A 465 -17.54 10.90 -25.39
C ALA A 465 -16.53 12.10 -25.45
N THR A 466 -15.77 12.24 -24.35
CA THR A 466 -14.28 12.07 -24.24
C THR A 466 -13.41 12.54 -25.44
N PRO A 467 -12.38 13.42 -25.25
CA PRO A 467 -11.28 13.16 -24.31
C PRO A 467 -10.66 14.36 -23.54
N THR A 468 -9.57 14.02 -22.83
CA THR A 468 -8.79 14.73 -21.81
C THR A 468 -8.16 16.09 -22.19
N ALA A 469 -7.97 16.90 -21.13
CA ALA A 469 -7.25 18.17 -20.98
C ALA A 469 -6.26 18.70 -22.05
N SER A 470 -6.27 20.03 -22.19
CA SER A 470 -5.16 20.85 -22.72
C SER A 470 -5.26 22.29 -22.16
N PRO A 471 -4.24 23.16 -22.24
CA PRO A 471 -3.31 23.30 -21.12
C PRO A 471 -3.15 24.75 -20.59
N THR A 472 -2.53 24.90 -19.43
CA THR A 472 -2.09 26.21 -18.92
C THR A 472 -0.97 26.77 -19.82
N THR A 473 -1.03 28.07 -20.11
CA THR A 473 -0.22 28.75 -21.13
C THR A 473 1.29 28.63 -20.89
N ALA A 474 2.02 28.13 -21.90
CA ALA A 474 3.48 28.13 -21.88
C ALA A 474 4.06 29.54 -22.16
N GLY A 475 5.07 29.94 -21.37
CA GLY A 475 6.00 30.99 -21.78
C GLY A 475 6.90 30.44 -22.89
N GLY A 476 6.83 31.01 -24.09
CA GLY A 476 7.46 30.43 -25.27
C GLY A 476 9.00 30.42 -25.23
N GLY A 477 9.59 29.27 -25.59
CA GLY A 477 10.97 29.19 -26.11
C GLY A 477 12.06 28.66 -25.18
N GLN A 478 11.80 28.45 -23.89
CA GLN A 478 12.77 27.79 -23.00
C GLN A 478 12.73 26.27 -23.11
N GLU A 479 13.86 25.63 -22.83
CA GLU A 479 14.01 24.18 -22.80
C GLU A 479 13.61 23.62 -21.43
N GLN A 480 12.86 22.51 -21.47
CA GLN A 480 12.43 21.75 -20.30
C GLN A 480 13.04 20.36 -20.38
N THR A 481 13.60 19.86 -19.27
CA THR A 481 14.19 18.52 -19.18
C THR A 481 13.41 17.67 -18.18
N VAL A 482 13.12 16.42 -18.54
CA VAL A 482 12.57 15.39 -17.63
C VAL A 482 13.50 14.16 -17.60
N GLU A 483 13.56 13.50 -16.45
CA GLU A 483 14.22 12.20 -16.28
C GLU A 483 13.17 11.14 -15.93
N LEU A 484 12.95 10.19 -16.84
CA LEU A 484 12.00 9.08 -16.67
C LEU A 484 12.79 7.86 -16.14
N ARG A 485 12.51 7.42 -14.90
CA ARG A 485 13.20 6.28 -14.24
C ARG A 485 12.34 5.66 -13.15
N GLN A 486 12.25 4.33 -13.10
CA GLN A 486 11.36 3.60 -12.19
C GLN A 486 11.63 3.88 -10.70
N GLY A 487 10.67 4.53 -10.05
CA GLY A 487 10.72 4.93 -8.63
C GLY A 487 11.24 6.35 -8.38
N LEU A 488 11.69 7.08 -9.40
CA LEU A 488 12.11 8.48 -9.24
C LEU A 488 10.88 9.40 -9.20
N ASN A 489 10.74 10.22 -8.15
CA ASN A 489 9.65 11.21 -7.99
C ASN A 489 8.22 10.63 -8.15
N GLY A 490 8.03 9.33 -7.87
CA GLY A 490 6.74 8.64 -8.06
C GLY A 490 6.46 8.15 -9.49
N TYR A 491 7.40 8.30 -10.44
CA TYR A 491 7.27 7.74 -11.78
C TYR A 491 7.36 6.21 -11.74
N VAL A 492 6.34 5.54 -12.31
CA VAL A 492 6.20 4.07 -12.36
C VAL A 492 6.05 3.52 -13.78
N GLY A 493 6.27 4.36 -14.80
CA GLY A 493 6.04 4.04 -16.22
C GLY A 493 7.24 3.46 -16.96
N SER A 494 8.18 2.79 -16.29
CA SER A 494 9.24 2.01 -16.97
C SER A 494 8.84 0.54 -16.96
N GLU A 495 8.97 -0.12 -18.11
CA GLU A 495 8.76 -1.55 -18.28
C GLU A 495 9.95 -2.11 -19.08
N ASP A 496 10.54 -3.23 -18.66
CA ASP A 496 11.51 -3.93 -19.50
C ASP A 496 11.48 -5.46 -19.35
N THR A 497 12.13 -6.16 -20.27
CA THR A 497 12.28 -7.62 -20.33
C THR A 497 13.45 -7.97 -21.26
N TRP A 498 13.92 -9.22 -21.27
CA TRP A 498 14.87 -9.69 -22.28
C TRP A 498 14.39 -11.00 -22.93
N LEU A 499 14.80 -11.24 -24.18
CA LEU A 499 14.34 -12.35 -25.01
C LEU A 499 15.49 -13.35 -25.21
N HIS A 500 15.22 -14.65 -25.07
CA HIS A 500 16.24 -15.70 -25.12
C HIS A 500 15.90 -16.85 -26.08
N VAL A 501 16.83 -17.24 -26.98
CA VAL A 501 16.57 -18.28 -27.99
C VAL A 501 16.27 -19.68 -27.42
N TYR A 502 16.83 -20.02 -26.25
CA TYR A 502 16.70 -21.35 -25.65
C TYR A 502 15.49 -21.41 -24.70
N ASP A 503 15.29 -20.38 -23.89
CA ASP A 503 14.12 -20.23 -23.00
C ASP A 503 12.98 -19.51 -23.73
N ASN A 504 12.68 -19.93 -24.96
CA ASN A 504 12.01 -19.08 -25.94
C ASN A 504 10.53 -18.74 -25.69
N GLY A 505 9.90 -19.41 -24.72
CA GLY A 505 8.58 -19.07 -24.18
C GLY A 505 8.60 -18.19 -22.92
N GLN A 506 9.75 -18.05 -22.25
CA GLN A 506 9.88 -17.28 -21.00
C GLN A 506 9.99 -15.78 -21.28
N ASN A 507 9.36 -14.99 -20.40
CA ASN A 507 9.61 -13.55 -20.27
C ASN A 507 10.41 -13.31 -18.97
N TYR A 508 11.01 -12.12 -18.85
CA TYR A 508 11.90 -11.79 -17.76
C TYR A 508 11.64 -10.38 -17.20
N CYS A 509 10.38 -9.93 -17.20
CA CYS A 509 10.00 -8.58 -16.76
C CYS A 509 10.02 -8.36 -15.24
N LEU A 510 10.46 -9.36 -14.48
CA LEU A 510 10.74 -9.29 -13.04
C LEU A 510 12.20 -9.67 -12.72
N ASP A 511 13.02 -9.89 -13.75
CA ASP A 511 14.46 -10.15 -13.59
C ASP A 511 15.17 -8.83 -13.26
N GLY A 512 16.13 -8.85 -12.34
CA GLY A 512 16.93 -7.68 -12.01
C GLY A 512 17.87 -7.24 -13.14
N LEU A 513 18.06 -8.06 -14.18
CA LEU A 513 19.06 -7.85 -15.23
C LEU A 513 18.55 -8.16 -16.65
N LEU A 514 18.50 -7.12 -17.47
CA LEU A 514 18.39 -7.18 -18.93
C LEU A 514 19.66 -7.78 -19.56
N LYS A 515 19.51 -8.61 -20.59
CA LYS A 515 20.64 -9.31 -21.23
C LYS A 515 20.70 -9.06 -22.72
N VAL A 516 21.85 -8.59 -23.20
CA VAL A 516 22.10 -8.26 -24.61
C VAL A 516 23.39 -8.93 -25.08
N GLY A 517 23.32 -9.81 -26.08
CA GLY A 517 24.50 -10.48 -26.64
C GLY A 517 24.31 -11.96 -26.97
N TYR A 518 25.27 -12.78 -26.53
CA TYR A 518 25.46 -14.21 -26.77
C TYR A 518 25.13 -14.64 -28.21
N LYS A 519 25.99 -14.31 -29.18
CA LYS A 519 25.80 -14.64 -30.61
C LYS A 519 24.45 -14.14 -31.17
N GLY A 520 24.01 -12.98 -30.67
CA GLY A 520 22.70 -12.39 -30.97
C GLY A 520 21.49 -13.19 -30.46
N GLN A 521 21.68 -14.14 -29.54
CA GLN A 521 20.66 -15.01 -28.95
C GLN A 521 20.01 -14.41 -27.69
N GLN A 522 20.51 -13.28 -27.21
CA GLN A 522 19.97 -12.50 -26.09
C GLN A 522 19.73 -11.05 -26.52
N VAL A 523 18.51 -10.57 -26.31
CA VAL A 523 18.01 -9.27 -26.78
C VAL A 523 17.29 -8.56 -25.63
N GLY A 524 17.63 -7.31 -25.34
CA GLY A 524 16.93 -6.50 -24.34
C GLY A 524 15.74 -5.76 -24.97
N LEU A 525 14.72 -5.45 -24.18
CA LEU A 525 13.52 -4.74 -24.63
C LEU A 525 13.02 -3.83 -23.51
N VAL A 526 12.95 -2.51 -23.73
CA VAL A 526 12.61 -1.50 -22.71
C VAL A 526 11.65 -0.43 -23.23
N ARG A 527 10.63 -0.06 -22.45
CA ARG A 527 9.62 0.97 -22.74
C ARG A 527 9.52 1.99 -21.60
N PHE A 528 9.21 3.23 -21.95
CA PHE A 528 8.97 4.33 -21.01
C PHE A 528 7.67 5.04 -21.37
N ASP A 529 6.81 5.32 -20.39
CA ASP A 529 5.66 6.21 -20.55
C ASP A 529 6.13 7.67 -20.77
N LEU A 530 5.66 8.26 -21.87
CA LEU A 530 5.98 9.63 -22.27
C LEU A 530 4.85 10.62 -21.95
N SER A 531 3.82 10.22 -21.18
CA SER A 531 2.66 11.05 -20.81
C SER A 531 3.01 12.39 -20.15
N ALA A 532 4.20 12.50 -19.54
CA ALA A 532 4.76 13.74 -18.99
C ALA A 532 5.27 14.75 -20.03
N ILE A 533 5.33 14.38 -21.33
CA ILE A 533 5.73 15.26 -22.44
C ILE A 533 4.46 15.79 -23.15
N PRO A 534 4.25 17.12 -23.26
CA PRO A 534 3.16 17.67 -24.03
C PRO A 534 3.26 17.30 -25.52
N SER A 535 2.15 16.87 -26.12
CA SER A 535 2.09 16.50 -27.54
C SER A 535 2.45 17.68 -28.45
N GLY A 536 3.15 17.39 -29.56
CA GLY A 536 3.65 18.43 -30.47
C GLY A 536 4.87 19.21 -29.95
N SER A 537 5.46 18.82 -28.82
CA SER A 537 6.76 19.37 -28.38
C SER A 537 7.89 19.04 -29.35
N THR A 538 8.84 19.97 -29.50
CA THR A 538 10.08 19.74 -30.24
C THR A 538 11.14 19.19 -29.30
N VAL A 539 11.54 17.93 -29.49
CA VAL A 539 12.57 17.25 -28.71
C VAL A 539 13.94 17.69 -29.22
N THR A 540 14.70 18.41 -28.40
CA THR A 540 16.03 18.93 -28.77
C THR A 540 17.16 17.97 -28.40
N GLN A 541 16.94 17.11 -27.41
CA GLN A 541 17.85 16.03 -27.02
C GLN A 541 17.06 14.92 -26.32
N ALA A 542 17.27 13.66 -26.68
CA ALA A 542 16.84 12.53 -25.86
C ALA A 542 17.95 11.49 -25.74
N ASP A 543 18.22 11.03 -24.53
CA ASP A 543 19.29 10.10 -24.21
C ASP A 543 18.82 8.99 -23.28
N LEU A 544 18.97 7.75 -23.72
CA LEU A 544 18.78 6.56 -22.91
C LEU A 544 20.09 6.22 -22.19
N TYR A 545 20.01 6.04 -20.88
CA TYR A 545 21.12 5.65 -20.02
C TYR A 545 20.88 4.24 -19.44
N LEU A 546 21.86 3.36 -19.62
CA LEU A 546 21.80 1.94 -19.22
C LEU A 546 23.05 1.57 -18.40
N TYR A 547 22.86 1.13 -17.16
CA TYR A 547 23.96 0.71 -16.28
C TYR A 547 24.37 -0.74 -16.56
N ALA A 548 25.64 -0.95 -16.92
CA ALA A 548 26.21 -2.30 -17.08
C ALA A 548 26.62 -2.88 -15.73
N ALA A 549 25.69 -3.60 -15.09
CA ALA A 549 25.91 -4.30 -13.83
C ALA A 549 26.92 -5.47 -13.94
N GLY A 550 27.08 -6.05 -15.14
CA GLY A 550 28.06 -7.10 -15.38
C GLY A 550 28.15 -7.53 -16.84
N TRP A 551 28.95 -8.55 -17.10
CA TRP A 551 29.10 -9.16 -18.43
C TRP A 551 29.54 -10.63 -18.35
N SER A 552 29.53 -11.31 -19.49
CA SER A 552 30.42 -12.43 -19.77
C SER A 552 31.08 -12.22 -21.14
N GLY A 553 32.34 -12.63 -21.29
CA GLY A 553 33.12 -12.41 -22.51
C GLY A 553 33.90 -11.09 -22.50
N SER A 554 33.57 -10.20 -23.43
CA SER A 554 34.35 -8.99 -23.77
C SER A 554 33.44 -7.83 -24.16
N ASP A 555 34.03 -6.69 -24.54
CA ASP A 555 33.27 -5.56 -25.06
C ASP A 555 32.52 -5.89 -26.35
N LEU A 556 31.35 -5.27 -26.52
CA LEU A 556 30.51 -5.39 -27.70
C LEU A 556 29.88 -4.03 -28.06
N THR A 557 29.41 -3.90 -29.29
CA THR A 557 28.54 -2.78 -29.69
C THR A 557 27.11 -3.29 -29.71
N PHE A 558 26.19 -2.58 -29.08
CA PHE A 558 24.77 -2.86 -29.18
C PHE A 558 23.99 -1.66 -29.75
N ASP A 559 23.00 -2.00 -30.55
CA ASP A 559 22.19 -1.09 -31.34
C ASP A 559 20.75 -1.11 -30.80
N ALA A 560 20.16 0.07 -30.71
CA ALA A 560 18.77 0.29 -30.32
C ALA A 560 17.90 0.49 -31.57
N TYR A 561 16.73 -0.13 -31.56
CA TYR A 561 15.76 -0.08 -32.65
C TYR A 561 14.36 0.14 -32.08
N ALA A 562 13.59 1.06 -32.67
CA ALA A 562 12.18 1.20 -32.34
C ALA A 562 11.40 -0.06 -32.72
N VAL A 563 10.61 -0.57 -31.78
CA VAL A 563 9.62 -1.61 -32.06
C VAL A 563 8.47 -1.00 -32.87
N LEU A 564 7.97 -1.74 -33.86
CA LEU A 564 6.89 -1.31 -34.79
C LEU A 564 5.62 -2.16 -34.65
N ARG A 565 5.60 -3.02 -33.63
CA ARG A 565 4.61 -4.07 -33.38
C ARG A 565 4.10 -3.94 -31.94
N ASP A 566 2.79 -3.92 -31.77
CA ASP A 566 2.12 -3.91 -30.46
C ASP A 566 2.72 -5.00 -29.55
N VAL A 567 3.24 -4.56 -28.40
CA VAL A 567 4.02 -5.36 -27.47
C VAL A 567 3.51 -5.25 -26.03
N ASN A 568 3.39 -6.40 -25.38
CA ASN A 568 3.23 -6.49 -23.93
C ASN A 568 4.57 -6.91 -23.36
N ILE A 569 5.32 -5.97 -22.77
CA ILE A 569 6.67 -6.19 -22.22
C ILE A 569 6.69 -7.38 -21.24
N CYS A 570 5.65 -7.49 -20.40
CA CYS A 570 5.51 -8.55 -19.39
C CYS A 570 5.02 -9.91 -19.94
N ALA A 571 4.78 -10.01 -21.25
CA ALA A 571 4.46 -11.27 -21.94
C ALA A 571 5.34 -11.52 -23.18
N ALA A 572 6.24 -10.59 -23.53
CA ALA A 572 7.14 -10.70 -24.66
C ALA A 572 8.26 -11.70 -24.35
N ASN A 573 8.47 -12.64 -25.28
CA ASN A 573 9.49 -13.67 -25.24
C ASN A 573 10.18 -13.78 -26.61
N TRP A 574 11.04 -14.77 -26.82
CA TRP A 574 11.77 -14.89 -28.08
C TRP A 574 10.87 -15.22 -29.28
N THR A 575 9.72 -15.88 -29.08
CA THR A 575 8.79 -16.22 -30.16
C THR A 575 7.67 -15.21 -30.37
N SER A 576 7.26 -14.49 -29.32
CA SER A 576 6.06 -13.66 -29.27
C SER A 576 6.30 -12.26 -28.71
N SER A 577 5.60 -11.27 -29.26
CA SER A 577 5.51 -9.89 -28.71
C SER A 577 4.60 -9.78 -27.49
N GLY A 578 3.95 -10.86 -27.07
CA GLY A 578 3.03 -10.90 -25.93
C GLY A 578 1.63 -10.32 -26.21
N ALA A 579 1.53 -9.23 -26.99
CA ALA A 579 0.25 -8.60 -27.34
C ALA A 579 -0.27 -9.04 -28.72
N SER A 580 0.52 -8.85 -29.79
CA SER A 580 0.10 -9.12 -31.17
C SER A 580 0.57 -10.47 -31.74
N GLY A 581 0.82 -11.43 -30.86
CA GLY A 581 1.25 -12.79 -31.21
C GLY A 581 2.71 -12.87 -31.67
N PRO A 582 3.05 -13.85 -32.55
CA PRO A 582 4.44 -14.15 -32.89
C PRO A 582 5.16 -12.99 -33.59
N TRP A 583 6.43 -12.80 -33.26
CA TRP A 583 7.33 -11.94 -34.04
C TRP A 583 7.42 -12.46 -35.49
N GLN A 584 7.55 -11.55 -36.47
CA GLN A 584 7.81 -11.92 -37.86
C GLN A 584 9.15 -12.65 -38.00
N VAL A 585 10.15 -12.26 -37.20
CA VAL A 585 11.40 -13.03 -37.01
C VAL A 585 11.69 -13.11 -35.50
N PRO A 586 11.83 -14.32 -34.93
CA PRO A 586 12.09 -14.53 -33.50
C PRO A 586 13.25 -13.68 -32.94
N GLY A 587 13.04 -13.18 -31.71
CA GLY A 587 13.83 -12.11 -31.11
C GLY A 587 13.49 -10.71 -31.66
N GLY A 588 12.29 -10.52 -32.21
CA GLY A 588 11.75 -9.23 -32.67
C GLY A 588 12.50 -8.58 -33.83
N LYS A 589 13.01 -9.36 -34.79
CA LYS A 589 14.01 -8.87 -35.76
C LYS A 589 13.47 -8.47 -37.13
N GLY A 590 12.23 -8.85 -37.46
CA GLY A 590 11.63 -8.66 -38.77
C GLY A 590 11.30 -7.21 -39.12
N ALA A 591 11.05 -6.96 -40.41
CA ALA A 591 10.70 -5.63 -40.94
C ALA A 591 9.36 -5.09 -40.41
N LEU A 592 8.48 -5.97 -39.90
CA LEU A 592 7.25 -5.62 -39.19
C LEU A 592 7.40 -5.60 -37.66
N ASP A 593 8.51 -6.11 -37.12
CA ASP A 593 8.74 -6.15 -35.67
C ASP A 593 9.42 -4.87 -35.18
N ARG A 594 10.37 -4.35 -35.96
CA ARG A 594 11.20 -3.19 -35.60
C ARG A 594 11.73 -2.43 -36.81
N ARG A 595 12.18 -1.19 -36.58
CA ARG A 595 12.98 -0.43 -37.56
C ARG A 595 14.21 -1.25 -38.00
N GLN A 596 14.53 -1.17 -39.28
CA GLN A 596 15.63 -1.94 -39.89
C GLN A 596 16.97 -1.17 -39.91
N THR A 597 16.92 0.15 -39.69
CA THR A 597 18.07 0.98 -39.33
C THR A 597 18.05 1.19 -37.81
N ALA A 598 19.21 1.23 -37.16
CA ALA A 598 19.30 1.50 -35.73
C ALA A 598 19.01 2.98 -35.43
N ASP A 599 18.15 3.25 -34.46
CA ASP A 599 17.80 4.59 -33.97
C ASP A 599 18.86 5.14 -33.02
N GLY A 600 19.70 4.27 -32.43
CA GLY A 600 20.85 4.63 -31.59
C GLY A 600 21.84 3.47 -31.47
N SER A 601 23.06 3.75 -31.00
CA SER A 601 24.13 2.75 -30.88
C SER A 601 25.11 3.13 -29.78
N VAL A 602 25.69 2.14 -29.10
CA VAL A 602 26.82 2.34 -28.18
C VAL A 602 27.78 1.15 -28.18
N SER A 603 29.08 1.46 -28.16
CA SER A 603 30.16 0.49 -27.92
C SER A 603 30.55 0.53 -26.44
N THR A 604 30.66 -0.63 -25.81
CA THR A 604 31.03 -0.74 -24.39
C THR A 604 32.55 -0.60 -24.19
N SER A 605 32.97 -0.43 -22.93
CA SER A 605 34.37 -0.40 -22.48
C SER A 605 34.54 -1.01 -21.07
N GLY A 606 33.88 -2.14 -20.80
CA GLY A 606 33.82 -2.82 -19.50
C GLY A 606 32.52 -2.59 -18.71
N VAL A 607 32.51 -3.01 -17.45
CA VAL A 607 31.32 -3.04 -16.57
C VAL A 607 31.42 -2.03 -15.41
N GLY A 608 30.38 -1.93 -14.58
CA GLY A 608 30.34 -1.03 -13.41
C GLY A 608 30.07 0.44 -13.75
N LYS A 609 29.52 0.71 -14.93
CA LYS A 609 29.27 2.09 -15.42
C LYS A 609 28.08 2.18 -16.37
N THR A 610 27.61 3.40 -16.56
CA THR A 610 26.44 3.73 -17.37
C THR A 610 26.82 4.12 -18.79
N TYR A 611 26.19 3.48 -19.76
CA TYR A 611 26.30 3.77 -21.19
C TYR A 611 25.16 4.67 -21.65
N ARG A 612 25.43 5.52 -22.65
CA ARG A 612 24.50 6.51 -23.22
C ARG A 612 24.23 6.15 -24.68
N LEU A 613 22.95 6.10 -25.06
CA LEU A 613 22.51 6.08 -26.46
C LEU A 613 21.71 7.36 -26.72
N ASN A 614 22.08 8.12 -27.77
CA ASN A 614 21.24 9.21 -28.22
C ASN A 614 20.07 8.64 -29.05
N LEU A 615 18.85 9.04 -28.71
CA LEU A 615 17.60 8.59 -29.36
C LEU A 615 16.70 9.79 -29.72
N THR A 616 17.31 10.97 -29.92
CA THR A 616 16.58 12.25 -30.11
C THR A 616 15.55 12.18 -31.24
N ALA A 617 15.88 11.56 -32.37
CA ALA A 617 14.97 11.38 -33.50
C ALA A 617 13.81 10.43 -33.18
N LEU A 618 14.08 9.29 -32.54
CA LEU A 618 13.06 8.32 -32.14
C LEU A 618 12.06 8.92 -31.14
N VAL A 619 12.56 9.62 -30.12
CA VAL A 619 11.68 10.27 -29.14
C VAL A 619 10.90 11.42 -29.76
N GLN A 620 11.46 12.14 -30.75
CA GLN A 620 10.68 13.10 -31.55
C GLN A 620 9.57 12.41 -32.35
N ASP A 621 9.86 11.28 -33.00
CA ASP A 621 8.86 10.52 -33.78
C ASP A 621 7.69 10.05 -32.89
N TRP A 622 7.97 9.59 -31.66
CA TRP A 622 6.92 9.23 -30.69
C TRP A 622 6.12 10.44 -30.21
N VAL A 623 6.77 11.54 -29.81
CA VAL A 623 6.10 12.77 -29.32
C VAL A 623 5.29 13.48 -30.41
N SER A 624 5.65 13.26 -31.68
CA SER A 624 4.90 13.68 -32.87
C SER A 624 3.91 12.63 -33.39
N ASN A 625 3.78 11.46 -32.75
CA ASN A 625 2.92 10.35 -33.15
C ASN A 625 3.12 9.88 -34.61
N VAL A 626 4.38 9.87 -35.07
CA VAL A 626 4.82 9.36 -36.38
C VAL A 626 4.89 7.83 -36.37
N ILE A 627 5.25 7.25 -35.22
CA ILE A 627 5.13 5.82 -34.89
C ILE A 627 4.65 5.67 -33.44
N PRO A 628 4.00 4.55 -33.07
CA PRO A 628 3.62 4.26 -31.69
C PRO A 628 4.85 3.98 -30.81
N ASN A 629 4.67 4.18 -29.49
CA ASN A 629 5.69 3.91 -28.47
C ASN A 629 5.64 2.46 -27.98
N GLU A 630 6.05 1.53 -28.84
CA GLU A 630 6.21 0.11 -28.49
C GLU A 630 7.57 -0.19 -27.85
N GLY A 631 8.31 0.83 -27.42
CA GLY A 631 9.61 0.69 -26.78
C GLY A 631 10.77 0.39 -27.73
N ILE A 632 11.87 -0.07 -27.13
CA ILE A 632 13.23 -0.08 -27.69
C ILE A 632 13.80 -1.48 -27.57
N LEU A 633 14.14 -2.07 -28.71
CA LEU A 633 14.79 -3.38 -28.79
C LEU A 633 16.32 -3.19 -28.90
N LEU A 634 17.05 -3.76 -27.94
CA LEU A 634 18.51 -3.68 -27.77
C LEU A 634 19.17 -4.97 -28.26
N GLN A 635 19.93 -4.88 -29.36
CA GLN A 635 20.55 -6.01 -30.04
C GLN A 635 22.06 -5.79 -30.21
N ALA A 636 22.89 -6.72 -29.76
CA ALA A 636 24.31 -6.73 -30.07
C ALA A 636 24.54 -6.79 -31.59
N ARG A 637 25.37 -5.90 -32.13
CA ARG A 637 25.64 -5.73 -33.57
C ARG A 637 26.40 -6.91 -34.16
N ASP A 638 27.42 -7.38 -33.46
CA ASP A 638 28.15 -8.60 -33.83
C ASP A 638 27.39 -9.83 -33.31
N ALA A 639 26.63 -10.47 -34.20
CA ALA A 639 25.92 -11.70 -33.91
C ALA A 639 26.82 -12.96 -33.89
N ALA A 640 28.13 -12.85 -34.13
CA ALA A 640 29.09 -13.93 -33.92
C ALA A 640 29.79 -13.86 -32.54
N SER A 641 29.85 -12.68 -31.93
CA SER A 641 30.46 -12.49 -30.59
C SER A 641 29.75 -13.32 -29.53
N ALA A 642 30.52 -14.07 -28.74
CA ALA A 642 30.02 -14.87 -27.62
C ALA A 642 29.78 -14.04 -26.33
N ALA A 643 30.00 -12.73 -26.36
CA ALA A 643 29.86 -11.86 -25.20
C ALA A 643 28.40 -11.47 -24.90
N THR A 644 28.08 -11.25 -23.63
CA THR A 644 26.80 -10.72 -23.15
C THR A 644 27.04 -9.61 -22.14
N PHE A 645 26.29 -8.51 -22.27
CA PHE A 645 26.14 -7.52 -21.20
C PHE A 645 24.91 -7.80 -20.35
N TYR A 646 25.08 -7.64 -19.03
CA TYR A 646 24.00 -7.61 -18.05
C TYR A 646 23.77 -6.14 -17.67
N LEU A 647 22.66 -5.59 -18.13
CA LEU A 647 22.22 -4.22 -17.86
C LEU A 647 21.19 -4.25 -16.73
N ALA A 648 21.13 -3.20 -15.90
CA ALA A 648 20.06 -3.08 -14.90
C ALA A 648 18.67 -3.01 -15.57
N SER A 649 17.66 -3.64 -14.99
CA SER A 649 16.23 -3.49 -15.31
C SER A 649 15.55 -2.39 -14.48
N ALA A 650 14.27 -2.12 -14.76
CA ALA A 650 13.36 -1.31 -13.96
C ALA A 650 13.16 -1.87 -12.53
N GLU A 651 13.40 -3.17 -12.32
CA GLU A 651 13.26 -3.87 -11.04
C GLU A 651 14.57 -3.88 -10.24
N TYR A 652 15.72 -3.65 -10.90
CA TYR A 652 17.05 -3.72 -10.30
C TYR A 652 17.13 -3.01 -8.93
N ALA A 653 17.67 -3.69 -7.93
CA ALA A 653 17.57 -3.29 -6.52
C ALA A 653 18.17 -1.92 -6.21
N ASN A 654 19.19 -1.48 -6.96
CA ASN A 654 19.69 -0.10 -6.88
C ASN A 654 18.88 0.79 -7.84
N SER A 655 17.90 1.53 -7.29
CA SER A 655 17.08 2.49 -8.04
C SER A 655 17.90 3.60 -8.73
N GLY A 656 19.10 3.90 -8.21
CA GLY A 656 20.06 4.80 -8.84
C GLY A 656 20.57 4.32 -10.20
N SER A 657 20.65 2.99 -10.40
CA SER A 657 21.24 2.35 -11.58
C SER A 657 20.23 1.88 -12.63
N ARG A 658 18.92 1.94 -12.34
CA ARG A 658 17.84 1.51 -13.24
C ARG A 658 17.87 2.28 -14.58
N PRO A 659 17.36 1.70 -15.69
CA PRO A 659 17.22 2.39 -16.97
C PRO A 659 16.56 3.75 -16.81
N ARG A 660 17.09 4.75 -17.52
CA ARG A 660 16.47 6.08 -17.55
C ARG A 660 16.54 6.74 -18.90
N LEU A 661 15.46 7.40 -19.28
CA LEU A 661 15.35 8.21 -20.49
C LEU A 661 15.30 9.68 -20.07
N VAL A 662 16.32 10.45 -20.45
CA VAL A 662 16.39 11.90 -20.20
C VAL A 662 16.00 12.62 -21.48
N ILE A 663 14.97 13.46 -21.41
CA ILE A 663 14.38 14.14 -22.57
C ILE A 663 14.39 15.65 -22.32
N THR A 664 15.09 16.40 -23.18
CA THR A 664 15.03 17.86 -23.24
C THR A 664 14.20 18.28 -24.46
N TYR A 665 13.19 19.12 -24.24
CA TYR A 665 12.25 19.56 -25.26
C TYR A 665 11.89 21.03 -25.12
N ARG A 666 11.28 21.59 -26.16
CA ARG A 666 10.66 22.91 -26.18
C ARG A 666 9.17 22.75 -26.48
N GLY A 667 8.31 23.40 -25.70
CA GLY A 667 6.87 23.35 -25.90
C GLY A 667 6.46 23.87 -27.28
N GLY A 668 5.66 23.09 -28.01
CA GLY A 668 5.25 23.41 -29.38
C GLY A 668 4.34 24.64 -29.45
N ALA A 669 4.53 25.48 -30.46
CA ALA A 669 3.56 26.50 -30.82
C ALA A 669 2.31 25.82 -31.40
N ALA A 670 1.11 26.20 -30.94
CA ALA A 670 -0.14 25.54 -31.30
C ALA A 670 -0.46 25.67 -32.81
N GLY A 671 -0.13 24.63 -33.58
CA GLY A 671 -0.43 24.53 -35.01
C GLY A 671 -1.92 24.26 -35.25
N SER A 672 -2.52 25.03 -36.17
CA SER A 672 -3.93 24.83 -36.56
C SER A 672 -4.10 23.51 -37.33
N PRO A 673 -5.13 22.68 -37.03
CA PRO A 673 -5.28 21.37 -37.65
C PRO A 673 -5.64 21.47 -39.13
N THR A 674 -4.74 20.98 -39.99
CA THR A 674 -4.98 20.87 -41.44
C THR A 674 -5.61 19.52 -41.76
N ALA A 675 -6.73 19.52 -42.48
CA ALA A 675 -7.51 18.31 -42.75
C ALA A 675 -6.87 17.40 -43.80
N THR A 676 -6.98 16.08 -43.59
CA THR A 676 -6.77 15.05 -44.62
C THR A 676 -8.03 14.18 -44.74
N ARG A 677 -8.40 13.82 -45.97
CA ARG A 677 -9.70 13.19 -46.29
C ARG A 677 -9.61 11.67 -46.23
N THR A 678 -10.71 11.02 -45.83
CA THR A 678 -11.03 9.63 -46.23
C THR A 678 -12.18 9.66 -47.24
N ALA A 679 -12.16 8.75 -48.22
CA ALA A 679 -13.06 8.78 -49.38
C ALA A 679 -14.44 8.13 -49.12
N THR A 680 -15.44 8.55 -49.92
CA THR A 680 -16.85 8.13 -49.82
C THR A 680 -17.19 6.96 -50.76
N LEU A 681 -18.11 6.10 -50.34
CA LEU A 681 -19.03 5.37 -51.23
C LEU A 681 -20.48 5.52 -50.70
N THR A 682 -21.49 5.46 -51.60
CA THR A 682 -22.78 6.19 -51.45
C THR A 682 -24.07 5.37 -51.60
N SER A 683 -25.21 6.03 -51.32
CA SER A 683 -26.65 5.68 -51.54
C SER A 683 -27.40 5.13 -50.30
N THR A 684 -28.71 5.35 -50.05
CA THR A 684 -29.76 6.13 -50.78
C THR A 684 -30.80 6.75 -49.80
N ALA A 685 -31.70 7.63 -50.29
CA ALA A 685 -32.81 8.32 -49.57
C ALA A 685 -33.85 8.84 -50.62
N PRO A 686 -34.91 9.66 -50.34
CA PRO A 686 -35.57 10.17 -49.10
C PRO A 686 -36.86 9.35 -48.78
N PRO A 687 -38.11 9.82 -48.47
CA PRO A 687 -38.74 11.17 -48.19
C PRO A 687 -38.31 11.88 -46.86
N MET A 688 -38.83 13.03 -46.35
CA MET A 688 -39.99 13.96 -46.59
C MET A 688 -41.40 13.59 -46.01
N ALA A 689 -42.29 14.49 -45.54
CA ALA A 689 -42.26 15.97 -45.32
C ALA A 689 -43.33 16.53 -44.34
N SER A 690 -42.92 17.41 -43.40
CA SER A 690 -43.49 18.74 -43.01
C SER A 690 -44.97 18.98 -42.60
N ARG A 691 -45.21 19.60 -41.40
CA ARG A 691 -45.90 20.93 -41.12
C ARG A 691 -46.37 21.14 -39.63
N THR A 692 -46.69 22.39 -39.25
CA THR A 692 -47.03 22.96 -37.89
C THR A 692 -48.01 24.18 -38.03
N PRO A 693 -48.38 25.09 -37.06
CA PRO A 693 -48.01 25.34 -35.62
C PRO A 693 -49.16 25.79 -34.63
N THR A 694 -48.81 26.32 -33.42
CA THR A 694 -49.61 27.21 -32.49
C THR A 694 -50.72 26.51 -31.63
N ALA A 695 -51.20 26.91 -30.43
CA ALA A 695 -51.15 28.11 -29.53
C ALA A 695 -50.82 27.73 -28.03
N THR A 696 -50.75 28.52 -26.93
CA THR A 696 -51.23 29.87 -26.45
C THR A 696 -52.70 29.88 -25.88
N ALA A 697 -53.10 30.49 -24.73
CA ALA A 697 -52.54 31.53 -23.83
C ALA A 697 -52.87 31.37 -22.30
N THR A 698 -51.96 31.83 -21.42
CA THR A 698 -52.05 32.66 -20.15
C THR A 698 -53.30 32.61 -19.22
N THR A 699 -53.29 32.68 -17.87
CA THR A 699 -52.76 33.67 -16.86
C THR A 699 -52.90 33.16 -15.40
N ASP A 700 -52.25 33.63 -14.31
CA ASP A 700 -50.91 34.23 -14.06
C ASP A 700 -50.59 34.43 -12.54
N GLN A 701 -49.32 34.70 -12.22
CA GLN A 701 -48.67 35.41 -11.06
C GLN A 701 -49.18 35.41 -9.58
N VAL A 702 -48.24 35.19 -8.62
CA VAL A 702 -47.70 36.22 -7.68
C VAL A 702 -46.39 35.72 -7.00
N SER A 703 -45.52 36.66 -6.60
CA SER A 703 -44.06 36.52 -6.38
C SER A 703 -43.53 35.89 -5.07
N THR A 704 -42.30 35.36 -5.14
CA THR A 704 -41.29 35.37 -4.04
C THR A 704 -39.94 35.97 -4.53
N PRO A 705 -39.10 36.55 -3.66
CA PRO A 705 -37.98 37.42 -4.07
C PRO A 705 -36.64 36.71 -4.32
N THR A 706 -35.82 37.30 -5.19
CA THR A 706 -34.45 36.87 -5.51
C THR A 706 -33.40 37.56 -4.64
N PHE A 707 -32.36 36.82 -4.23
CA PHE A 707 -31.08 37.39 -3.81
C PHE A 707 -29.91 36.71 -4.53
N THR A 708 -28.92 37.50 -4.95
CA THR A 708 -27.75 37.05 -5.69
C THR A 708 -26.48 37.21 -4.85
N PRO A 709 -25.76 36.13 -4.54
CA PRO A 709 -24.37 36.20 -4.09
C PRO A 709 -23.42 36.05 -5.29
N THR A 710 -22.56 37.04 -5.49
CA THR A 710 -21.45 36.98 -6.47
C THR A 710 -20.41 35.97 -5.99
N ALA A 711 -20.00 35.04 -6.86
CA ALA A 711 -18.91 34.11 -6.58
C ALA A 711 -17.54 34.81 -6.63
N THR A 712 -17.16 35.46 -5.53
CA THR A 712 -15.79 35.95 -5.31
C THR A 712 -14.86 34.75 -5.10
N VAL A 713 -13.71 34.74 -5.77
CA VAL A 713 -12.67 33.71 -5.55
C VAL A 713 -12.02 33.92 -4.18
N GLY A 714 -12.55 33.24 -3.16
CA GLY A 714 -11.94 33.15 -1.83
C GLY A 714 -10.86 32.06 -1.77
N GLY A 715 -9.77 32.31 -1.04
CA GLY A 715 -8.71 31.33 -0.85
C GLY A 715 -9.16 30.13 -0.01
N GLY A 716 -8.65 28.94 -0.33
CA GLY A 716 -8.97 27.72 0.41
C GLY A 716 -8.53 27.79 1.88
N GLY A 717 -9.45 27.52 2.79
CA GLY A 717 -9.18 27.52 4.23
C GLY A 717 -8.23 26.40 4.67
N GLN A 718 -7.55 26.64 5.79
CA GLN A 718 -6.81 25.58 6.50
C GLN A 718 -7.77 24.48 6.99
N PRO A 719 -7.29 23.24 7.19
CA PRO A 719 -8.06 22.22 7.88
C PRO A 719 -8.48 22.67 9.27
N ILE A 720 -9.75 22.44 9.61
CA ILE A 720 -10.36 22.73 10.91
C ILE A 720 -10.68 21.38 11.56
N THR A 721 -10.24 21.17 12.80
CA THR A 721 -10.57 19.99 13.59
C THR A 721 -11.53 20.36 14.71
N THR A 722 -12.74 19.81 14.68
CA THR A 722 -13.78 20.01 15.70
C THR A 722 -13.93 18.73 16.55
N VAL A 723 -13.96 18.88 17.87
CA VAL A 723 -14.12 17.77 18.84
C VAL A 723 -15.47 17.86 19.53
N LEU A 724 -16.42 17.07 19.04
CA LEU A 724 -17.78 16.98 19.54
C LEU A 724 -17.83 16.03 20.74
N GLN A 725 -17.75 16.55 21.98
CA GLN A 725 -17.75 15.77 23.23
C GLN A 725 -18.59 16.47 24.29
N ALA A 726 -19.56 15.76 24.90
CA ALA A 726 -20.50 16.38 25.86
C ALA A 726 -19.77 16.99 27.07
N GLY A 727 -19.94 18.30 27.29
CA GLY A 727 -19.27 19.04 28.36
C GLY A 727 -17.85 19.51 28.05
N ASN A 728 -17.32 19.22 26.84
CA ASN A 728 -16.11 19.87 26.33
C ASN A 728 -16.49 21.12 25.52
N GLY A 729 -15.77 22.24 25.68
CA GLY A 729 -15.99 23.46 24.88
C GLY A 729 -17.41 24.06 24.92
N GLY A 730 -18.28 23.64 25.85
CA GLY A 730 -19.70 23.99 25.88
C GLY A 730 -20.60 23.17 24.94
N TYR A 731 -20.06 22.17 24.23
CA TYR A 731 -20.86 21.27 23.39
C TYR A 731 -21.73 20.35 24.26
N ALA A 732 -23.01 20.22 23.88
CA ALA A 732 -24.00 19.38 24.55
C ALA A 732 -24.81 18.50 23.57
N GLY A 733 -24.38 18.42 22.30
CA GLY A 733 -25.12 17.75 21.23
C GLY A 733 -24.84 16.24 21.09
N ALA A 734 -24.22 15.60 22.07
CA ALA A 734 -24.11 14.13 22.10
C ALA A 734 -25.19 13.57 23.02
N ALA A 735 -25.88 12.55 22.54
CA ALA A 735 -26.91 11.82 23.27
C ALA A 735 -26.83 10.34 22.93
N ASP A 736 -27.01 9.47 23.93
CA ASP A 736 -26.90 8.04 23.78
C ASP A 736 -27.87 7.21 24.65
N THR A 737 -27.94 5.90 24.35
CA THR A 737 -28.76 4.90 25.04
C THR A 737 -28.19 3.50 24.75
N TYR A 738 -28.64 2.48 25.49
CA TYR A 738 -28.36 1.09 25.12
C TYR A 738 -29.63 0.23 25.12
N LEU A 739 -29.75 -0.59 24.08
CA LEU A 739 -30.80 -1.58 23.90
C LEU A 739 -30.47 -2.83 24.72
N TYR A 740 -31.48 -3.41 25.36
CA TYR A 740 -31.34 -4.64 26.15
C TYR A 740 -32.48 -5.61 25.88
N ALA A 741 -32.16 -6.81 25.39
CA ALA A 741 -33.12 -7.83 24.98
C ALA A 741 -34.14 -8.25 26.05
N TYR A 742 -33.81 -8.07 27.33
CA TYR A 742 -34.68 -8.38 28.46
C TYR A 742 -35.06 -7.14 29.30
N GLY A 743 -34.89 -5.93 28.75
CA GLY A 743 -35.23 -4.66 29.43
C GLY A 743 -36.72 -4.29 29.38
N GLY A 744 -37.54 -5.06 28.64
CA GLY A 744 -38.92 -4.69 28.32
C GLY A 744 -38.98 -3.37 27.55
N GLU A 745 -40.03 -2.59 27.78
CA GLU A 745 -40.22 -1.27 27.14
C GLU A 745 -39.51 -0.14 27.92
N THR A 746 -38.29 -0.39 28.42
CA THR A 746 -37.56 0.55 29.30
C THR A 746 -36.28 1.09 28.63
N SER A 747 -36.33 2.31 28.11
CA SER A 747 -35.15 3.02 27.60
C SER A 747 -34.07 3.23 28.66
N GLN A 748 -32.83 3.39 28.21
CA GLN A 748 -31.63 3.52 29.04
C GLN A 748 -30.90 4.86 28.86
N CYS A 749 -31.51 5.89 28.26
CA CYS A 749 -30.86 7.17 27.93
C CYS A 749 -30.39 8.03 29.12
N THR A 750 -30.54 7.54 30.36
CA THR A 750 -30.01 8.17 31.59
C THR A 750 -28.97 7.29 32.28
N ALA A 751 -28.61 6.15 31.67
CA ALA A 751 -27.62 5.24 32.22
C ALA A 751 -26.22 5.79 32.02
N THR A 752 -25.47 5.97 33.11
CA THR A 752 -24.09 6.48 33.05
C THR A 752 -23.14 5.55 32.28
N LEU A 753 -23.53 4.31 31.99
CA LEU A 753 -22.76 3.34 31.20
C LEU A 753 -23.59 2.71 30.07
N LEU A 754 -23.10 2.87 28.84
CA LEU A 754 -23.55 2.20 27.63
C LEU A 754 -23.09 0.73 27.62
N LYS A 755 -23.97 -0.22 27.28
CA LYS A 755 -23.63 -1.65 27.28
C LYS A 755 -23.68 -2.27 25.89
N VAL A 756 -22.72 -3.12 25.60
CA VAL A 756 -22.66 -3.90 24.36
C VAL A 756 -22.16 -5.33 24.61
N GLY A 757 -22.66 -6.30 23.84
CA GLY A 757 -22.22 -7.70 23.87
C GLY A 757 -23.13 -8.65 24.64
N TYR A 758 -22.52 -9.66 25.26
CA TYR A 758 -23.12 -10.88 25.83
C TYR A 758 -24.17 -11.48 24.88
N ARG A 759 -23.70 -12.15 23.83
CA ARG A 759 -24.53 -12.78 22.78
C ARG A 759 -25.46 -11.79 22.07
N GLN A 760 -24.93 -10.60 21.80
CA GLN A 760 -25.63 -9.45 21.21
C GLN A 760 -26.89 -8.97 21.98
N GLN A 761 -27.14 -9.46 23.21
CA GLN A 761 -28.31 -9.05 24.01
C GLN A 761 -28.25 -7.58 24.46
N TYR A 762 -27.06 -6.96 24.38
CA TYR A 762 -26.83 -5.53 24.52
C TYR A 762 -26.25 -4.92 23.24
N ALA A 763 -26.75 -3.75 22.86
CA ALA A 763 -26.21 -2.90 21.79
C ALA A 763 -26.36 -1.42 22.18
N SER A 764 -25.37 -0.58 21.86
CA SER A 764 -25.40 0.86 22.20
C SER A 764 -25.76 1.68 20.97
N HIS A 765 -26.62 2.70 21.13
CA HIS A 765 -26.94 3.65 20.08
C HIS A 765 -26.59 5.06 20.56
N PHE A 766 -25.85 5.82 19.75
CA PHE A 766 -25.41 7.17 20.08
C PHE A 766 -25.40 8.09 18.86
N SER A 767 -25.59 9.38 19.11
CA SER A 767 -25.70 10.43 18.10
C SER A 767 -24.86 11.66 18.47
N PHE A 768 -24.46 12.44 17.45
CA PHE A 768 -23.75 13.70 17.61
C PHE A 768 -24.39 14.75 16.69
N ASP A 769 -24.74 15.91 17.25
CA ASP A 769 -25.13 17.09 16.47
C ASP A 769 -23.91 17.67 15.73
N LEU A 770 -23.97 17.60 14.40
CA LEU A 770 -22.92 18.15 13.53
C LEU A 770 -23.09 19.64 13.25
N SER A 771 -23.97 20.37 13.94
CA SER A 771 -24.21 21.82 13.72
C SER A 771 -22.96 22.71 13.83
N GLN A 772 -21.90 22.24 14.47
CA GLN A 772 -20.59 22.91 14.54
C GLN A 772 -19.68 22.65 13.31
N VAL A 773 -20.07 21.74 12.42
CA VAL A 773 -19.43 21.46 11.13
C VAL A 773 -20.30 22.08 10.02
N PRO A 774 -19.76 22.95 9.15
CA PRO A 774 -20.54 23.52 8.04
C PRO A 774 -21.04 22.42 7.08
N PHE A 775 -22.29 22.51 6.63
CA PHE A 775 -22.89 21.55 5.68
C PHE A 775 -22.21 21.56 4.29
N ASP A 776 -21.45 22.60 3.98
CA ASP A 776 -20.63 22.71 2.76
C ASP A 776 -19.18 22.25 2.96
N ALA A 777 -18.86 21.67 4.13
CA ALA A 777 -17.50 21.30 4.47
C ALA A 777 -17.05 19.99 3.80
N THR A 778 -15.83 20.01 3.25
CA THR A 778 -15.15 18.79 2.80
C THR A 778 -14.50 18.10 3.99
N VAL A 779 -15.10 17.01 4.48
CA VAL A 779 -14.51 16.16 5.52
C VAL A 779 -13.23 15.49 4.98
N LEU A 780 -12.16 15.54 5.77
CA LEU A 780 -10.86 14.94 5.47
C LEU A 780 -10.60 13.68 6.31
N SER A 781 -11.07 13.67 7.55
CA SER A 781 -11.15 12.49 8.41
C SER A 781 -12.22 12.67 9.48
N ALA A 782 -12.80 11.58 9.97
CA ALA A 782 -13.63 11.59 11.17
C ALA A 782 -13.42 10.33 12.02
N GLN A 783 -13.16 10.51 13.31
CA GLN A 783 -12.86 9.44 14.26
C GLN A 783 -13.80 9.52 15.45
N LEU A 784 -14.59 8.46 15.65
CA LEU A 784 -15.37 8.25 16.87
C LEU A 784 -14.46 7.62 17.91
N GLU A 785 -14.51 8.12 19.15
CA GLU A 785 -13.83 7.51 20.28
C GLU A 785 -14.77 7.28 21.45
N LEU A 786 -14.70 6.08 22.02
CA LEU A 786 -15.50 5.62 23.15
C LEU A 786 -14.58 5.11 24.27
N TYR A 787 -14.80 5.57 25.50
CA TYR A 787 -14.04 5.10 26.66
C TYR A 787 -14.72 3.89 27.29
N ALA A 788 -14.11 2.71 27.20
CA ALA A 788 -14.51 1.55 27.97
C ALA A 788 -14.17 1.82 29.44
N ALA A 789 -15.19 1.86 30.30
CA ALA A 789 -15.06 2.00 31.75
C ALA A 789 -15.07 0.64 32.47
N GLY A 790 -15.59 -0.41 31.83
CA GLY A 790 -15.62 -1.78 32.36
C GLY A 790 -15.88 -2.82 31.28
N TRP A 791 -15.64 -4.09 31.60
CA TRP A 791 -15.83 -5.25 30.71
C TRP A 791 -15.93 -6.56 31.50
N SER A 792 -16.31 -7.65 30.83
CA SER A 792 -16.40 -9.00 31.41
C SER A 792 -15.08 -9.79 31.40
N ALA A 793 -13.93 -9.12 31.22
CA ALA A 793 -12.60 -9.74 31.11
C ALA A 793 -12.40 -10.72 29.94
N GLU A 794 -13.24 -10.63 28.90
CA GLU A 794 -13.11 -11.38 27.64
C GLU A 794 -13.07 -10.41 26.46
N ASN A 795 -12.16 -10.65 25.50
CA ASN A 795 -12.05 -9.88 24.26
C ASN A 795 -13.26 -10.16 23.35
N MET A 796 -13.70 -9.16 22.59
CA MET A 796 -14.78 -9.30 21.61
C MET A 796 -14.56 -8.48 20.36
N GLY A 797 -15.13 -8.92 19.24
CA GLY A 797 -15.31 -8.05 18.09
C GLY A 797 -16.39 -7.00 18.37
N LEU A 798 -16.16 -5.74 17.99
CA LEU A 798 -17.14 -4.67 18.01
C LEU A 798 -17.30 -4.07 16.61
N ASP A 799 -18.51 -4.15 16.06
CA ASP A 799 -18.89 -3.56 14.78
C ASP A 799 -19.74 -2.30 15.00
N LEU A 800 -19.58 -1.32 14.09
CA LEU A 800 -20.28 -0.05 14.09
C LEU A 800 -21.10 0.11 12.80
N PHE A 801 -22.37 0.49 12.90
CA PHE A 801 -23.28 0.63 11.76
C PHE A 801 -24.02 1.97 11.80
N ALA A 802 -24.22 2.62 10.65
CA ALA A 802 -25.12 3.76 10.55
C ALA A 802 -26.58 3.32 10.73
N VAL A 803 -27.32 4.02 11.57
CA VAL A 803 -28.76 3.81 11.76
C VAL A 803 -29.53 4.46 10.60
N LEU A 804 -30.58 3.77 10.13
CA LEU A 804 -31.40 4.16 8.99
C LEU A 804 -32.84 4.51 9.36
N ARG A 805 -33.36 4.05 10.50
CA ARG A 805 -34.69 4.39 11.01
C ARG A 805 -34.62 5.60 11.96
N GLU A 806 -35.62 6.48 11.92
CA GLU A 806 -35.78 7.53 12.94
C GLU A 806 -36.01 6.90 14.32
N ALA A 807 -35.26 7.34 15.33
CA ALA A 807 -35.37 6.86 16.70
C ALA A 807 -35.37 8.03 17.70
N ASP A 808 -35.98 7.82 18.87
CA ASP A 808 -35.83 8.69 20.04
C ASP A 808 -35.09 7.88 21.10
N LEU A 809 -33.83 8.22 21.35
CA LEU A 809 -32.94 7.52 22.28
C LEU A 809 -33.56 7.31 23.68
N CYS A 810 -34.42 8.24 24.12
CA CYS A 810 -35.12 8.18 25.41
C CYS A 810 -36.48 7.45 25.38
N GLN A 811 -36.94 7.05 24.21
CA GLN A 811 -38.06 6.13 24.01
C GLN A 811 -37.63 4.78 23.43
N GLU A 812 -36.34 4.62 23.13
CA GLU A 812 -35.78 3.45 22.47
C GLU A 812 -35.79 2.22 23.38
N THR A 813 -36.31 1.11 22.86
CA THR A 813 -36.42 -0.19 23.52
C THR A 813 -35.94 -1.28 22.58
N TRP A 814 -35.78 -2.51 23.06
CA TRP A 814 -35.38 -3.61 22.18
C TRP A 814 -36.40 -3.87 21.05
N THR A 815 -37.67 -3.55 21.27
CA THR A 815 -38.79 -3.71 20.33
C THR A 815 -39.10 -2.44 19.54
N ASN A 816 -38.86 -1.25 20.09
CA ASN A 816 -39.30 0.03 19.52
C ASN A 816 -38.16 1.04 19.34
N ALA A 817 -38.12 1.74 18.21
CA ALA A 817 -37.24 2.89 17.97
C ALA A 817 -37.77 4.18 18.61
N ALA A 818 -39.09 4.29 18.73
CA ALA A 818 -39.80 5.30 19.53
C ALA A 818 -41.23 4.80 19.82
N THR A 819 -42.00 5.50 20.65
CA THR A 819 -43.41 5.14 20.92
C THR A 819 -44.22 5.09 19.63
N GLY A 820 -44.72 3.90 19.26
CA GLY A 820 -45.48 3.68 18.03
C GLY A 820 -44.65 3.47 16.76
N ASN A 821 -43.32 3.43 16.86
CA ASN A 821 -42.39 3.14 15.76
C ASN A 821 -41.55 1.89 16.10
N PRO A 822 -42.04 0.67 15.78
CA PRO A 822 -41.31 -0.56 16.05
C PRO A 822 -40.07 -0.70 15.16
N TRP A 823 -39.05 -1.40 15.64
CA TRP A 823 -37.93 -1.83 14.79
C TRP A 823 -38.42 -2.81 13.70
N GLY A 824 -37.75 -2.83 12.54
CA GLY A 824 -37.95 -3.80 11.47
C GLY A 824 -37.50 -5.21 11.88
N ALA A 825 -36.49 -5.32 12.75
CA ALA A 825 -36.31 -6.46 13.64
C ALA A 825 -35.72 -6.03 14.99
N PRO A 826 -36.09 -6.68 16.11
CA PRO A 826 -35.72 -6.23 17.46
C PRO A 826 -34.22 -6.06 17.69
N GLY A 827 -33.82 -5.01 18.41
CA GLY A 827 -32.42 -4.65 18.66
C GLY A 827 -31.74 -3.96 17.48
N CYS A 828 -32.48 -3.14 16.72
CA CYS A 828 -32.02 -2.46 15.50
C CYS A 828 -31.38 -3.45 14.50
N ASN A 829 -32.18 -4.44 14.09
CA ASN A 829 -31.72 -5.60 13.31
C ASN A 829 -32.26 -5.70 11.88
N GLY A 830 -33.32 -4.96 11.53
CA GLY A 830 -33.86 -4.97 10.18
C GLY A 830 -32.93 -4.28 9.19
N ALA A 831 -32.95 -4.71 7.92
CA ALA A 831 -32.25 -4.02 6.83
C ALA A 831 -32.78 -2.59 6.57
N THR A 832 -33.92 -2.23 7.17
CA THR A 832 -34.50 -0.87 7.22
C THR A 832 -34.12 -0.08 8.47
N ASP A 833 -33.50 -0.72 9.45
CA ASP A 833 -33.18 -0.13 10.76
C ASP A 833 -31.76 0.44 10.79
N ARG A 834 -30.82 -0.23 10.11
CA ARG A 834 -29.42 0.15 9.98
C ARG A 834 -28.82 -0.40 8.68
N ARG A 835 -27.62 0.08 8.31
CA ARG A 835 -26.83 -0.53 7.23
C ARG A 835 -26.41 -1.96 7.58
N LEU A 836 -26.36 -2.81 6.55
CA LEU A 836 -25.92 -4.22 6.66
C LEU A 836 -24.38 -4.34 6.61
N VAL A 837 -23.72 -3.45 5.86
CA VAL A 837 -22.26 -3.30 5.88
C VAL A 837 -21.87 -2.47 7.11
N ARG A 838 -20.83 -2.88 7.83
CA ARG A 838 -20.27 -2.10 8.94
C ARG A 838 -19.52 -0.88 8.40
N GLU A 839 -19.68 0.24 9.07
CA GLU A 839 -18.93 1.49 8.80
C GLU A 839 -17.50 1.37 9.35
N SER A 840 -17.37 0.72 10.51
CA SER A 840 -16.10 0.48 11.19
C SER A 840 -16.20 -0.80 12.02
N GLY A 841 -15.07 -1.38 12.41
CA GLY A 841 -15.04 -2.53 13.31
C GLY A 841 -13.66 -2.79 13.89
N ILE A 842 -13.60 -3.22 15.15
CA ILE A 842 -12.38 -3.42 15.94
C ILE A 842 -12.49 -4.66 16.84
N THR A 843 -11.37 -5.19 17.32
CA THR A 843 -11.35 -6.19 18.41
C THR A 843 -10.92 -5.51 19.71
N THR A 844 -11.65 -5.74 20.80
CA THR A 844 -11.29 -5.23 22.12
C THR A 844 -10.19 -6.07 22.78
N ASN A 845 -9.40 -5.45 23.67
CA ASN A 845 -8.29 -6.12 24.36
C ASN A 845 -8.19 -5.85 25.88
N SER A 846 -8.91 -4.84 26.40
CA SER A 846 -8.88 -4.44 27.81
C SER A 846 -9.94 -3.39 28.17
N ALA A 847 -10.22 -3.22 29.46
CA ALA A 847 -10.80 -2.00 30.02
C ALA A 847 -10.17 -1.72 31.40
N PRO A 848 -10.01 -0.44 31.80
CA PRO A 848 -10.50 0.75 31.11
C PRO A 848 -9.52 1.33 30.07
N ARG A 849 -10.03 1.70 28.88
CA ARG A 849 -9.27 2.39 27.82
C ARG A 849 -10.17 3.08 26.82
N TRP A 850 -9.59 3.96 26.00
CA TRP A 850 -10.22 4.43 24.76
C TRP A 850 -10.14 3.38 23.65
N TYR A 851 -11.21 3.34 22.86
CA TYR A 851 -11.32 2.64 21.58
C TYR A 851 -11.75 3.64 20.51
N ALA A 852 -11.15 3.53 19.32
CA ALA A 852 -11.36 4.43 18.20
C ALA A 852 -11.93 3.69 16.99
N PHE A 853 -12.80 4.35 16.25
CA PHE A 853 -13.46 3.86 15.03
C PHE A 853 -13.34 4.94 13.95
N ASP A 854 -12.78 4.60 12.78
CA ASP A 854 -12.84 5.46 11.61
C ASP A 854 -14.28 5.50 11.08
N VAL A 855 -14.83 6.70 10.95
CA VAL A 855 -16.18 6.99 10.46
C VAL A 855 -16.15 8.10 9.40
N THR A 856 -15.00 8.32 8.76
CA THR A 856 -14.75 9.39 7.78
C THR A 856 -15.82 9.45 6.69
N SER A 857 -16.13 8.32 6.05
CA SER A 857 -17.13 8.22 4.99
C SER A 857 -18.54 8.55 5.49
N LEU A 858 -18.94 7.99 6.63
CA LEU A 858 -20.25 8.22 7.23
C LEU A 858 -20.48 9.69 7.58
N VAL A 859 -19.49 10.33 8.19
CA VAL A 859 -19.58 11.76 8.55
C VAL A 859 -19.56 12.64 7.30
N ALA A 860 -18.83 12.28 6.24
CA ALA A 860 -18.88 12.99 4.96
C ALA A 860 -20.28 12.92 4.32
N GLU A 861 -20.95 11.75 4.37
CA GLU A 861 -22.33 11.57 3.89
C GLU A 861 -23.35 12.36 4.73
N TRP A 862 -23.16 12.44 6.04
CA TRP A 862 -24.01 13.25 6.93
C TRP A 862 -23.83 14.75 6.72
N VAL A 863 -22.59 15.24 6.59
CA VAL A 863 -22.28 16.66 6.36
C VAL A 863 -22.83 17.13 5.01
N SER A 864 -22.63 16.34 3.95
CA SER A 864 -23.15 16.62 2.61
C SER A 864 -24.65 16.40 2.44
N GLY A 865 -25.34 15.83 3.45
CA GLY A 865 -26.77 15.49 3.38
C GLY A 865 -27.11 14.30 2.47
N ALA A 866 -26.11 13.56 1.98
CA ALA A 866 -26.30 12.32 1.23
C ALA A 866 -26.92 11.20 2.09
N LEU A 867 -26.71 11.25 3.40
CA LEU A 867 -27.37 10.40 4.39
C LEU A 867 -27.92 11.27 5.54
N ALA A 868 -29.10 10.93 6.07
CA ALA A 868 -29.62 11.56 7.27
C ALA A 868 -28.81 11.14 8.51
N ASN A 869 -28.35 12.10 9.32
CA ASN A 869 -27.73 11.80 10.61
C ASN A 869 -28.78 11.28 11.59
N ARG A 870 -28.79 9.96 11.78
CA ARG A 870 -29.68 9.20 12.67
C ARG A 870 -28.90 8.44 13.76
N GLY A 871 -27.60 8.73 13.93
CA GLY A 871 -26.73 8.06 14.90
C GLY A 871 -26.09 6.76 14.40
N MET A 872 -25.32 6.12 15.29
CA MET A 872 -24.54 4.92 15.06
C MET A 872 -24.88 3.83 16.09
N LEU A 873 -25.13 2.61 15.61
CA LEU A 873 -25.30 1.43 16.46
C LEU A 873 -23.95 0.72 16.62
N LEU A 874 -23.46 0.62 17.85
CA LEU A 874 -22.33 -0.21 18.25
C LEU A 874 -22.83 -1.57 18.73
N ARG A 875 -22.23 -2.65 18.21
CA ARG A 875 -22.60 -4.02 18.58
C ARG A 875 -21.40 -4.95 18.74
N GLY A 876 -21.58 -6.03 19.50
CA GLY A 876 -20.70 -7.20 19.40
C GLY A 876 -20.82 -7.88 18.05
N ALA A 877 -19.69 -8.19 17.41
CA ALA A 877 -19.64 -8.79 16.08
C ALA A 877 -20.29 -10.18 16.04
N SER A 878 -20.05 -11.01 17.07
CA SER A 878 -20.65 -12.34 17.19
C SER A 878 -21.87 -12.38 18.10
N ALA A 879 -22.89 -13.15 17.70
CA ALA A 879 -24.04 -13.50 18.53
C ALA A 879 -23.76 -14.66 19.53
N THR A 880 -22.59 -15.30 19.50
CA THR A 880 -22.23 -16.41 20.40
C THR A 880 -21.29 -16.02 21.55
N GLU A 881 -20.53 -14.93 21.40
CA GLU A 881 -19.57 -14.42 22.39
C GLU A 881 -20.25 -14.08 23.73
N ALA A 882 -19.73 -14.60 24.84
CA ALA A 882 -20.18 -14.22 26.20
C ALA A 882 -19.56 -12.89 26.68
N ALA A 883 -18.54 -12.40 25.99
CA ALA A 883 -17.89 -11.13 26.26
C ALA A 883 -18.84 -9.93 26.19
N SER A 884 -18.67 -8.96 27.09
CA SER A 884 -19.44 -7.70 27.10
C SER A 884 -18.64 -6.52 27.65
N PHE A 885 -18.98 -5.32 27.17
CA PHE A 885 -18.31 -4.07 27.48
C PHE A 885 -19.29 -3.01 28.03
N GLN A 886 -18.74 -2.13 28.86
CA GLN A 886 -19.40 -0.97 29.45
C GLN A 886 -18.62 0.28 29.06
N PHE A 887 -19.18 1.09 28.18
CA PHE A 887 -18.61 2.36 27.73
C PHE A 887 -19.21 3.53 28.52
N ALA A 888 -18.45 4.61 28.68
CA ALA A 888 -19.00 5.87 29.16
C ALA A 888 -20.09 6.40 28.20
N SER A 889 -21.12 7.02 28.78
CA SER A 889 -22.24 7.71 28.10
C SER A 889 -22.02 9.23 28.04
N SER A 890 -22.92 9.95 27.38
CA SER A 890 -23.16 11.39 27.53
C SER A 890 -23.38 11.81 29.00
N GLU A 891 -23.85 10.92 29.86
CA GLU A 891 -24.21 11.16 31.26
C GLU A 891 -23.05 10.88 32.23
N TYR A 892 -21.97 10.24 31.77
CA TYR A 892 -20.89 9.76 32.64
C TYR A 892 -20.26 10.89 33.48
N GLY A 893 -19.95 10.61 34.75
CA GLY A 893 -19.61 11.66 35.73
C GLY A 893 -18.32 12.44 35.44
N THR A 894 -17.41 11.87 34.65
CA THR A 894 -16.18 12.54 34.20
C THR A 894 -16.34 12.97 32.73
N SER A 895 -16.57 14.26 32.49
CA SER A 895 -16.83 14.79 31.14
C SER A 895 -15.74 14.45 30.12
N ALA A 896 -14.47 14.51 30.53
CA ALA A 896 -13.33 14.16 29.70
C ALA A 896 -13.32 12.70 29.19
N LEU A 897 -14.13 11.81 29.79
CA LEU A 897 -14.24 10.38 29.43
C LEU A 897 -15.51 10.04 28.64
N ARG A 898 -16.39 11.02 28.38
CA ARG A 898 -17.64 10.83 27.61
C ARG A 898 -17.35 10.57 26.12
N PRO A 899 -18.24 9.90 25.36
CA PRO A 899 -18.10 9.71 23.92
C PRO A 899 -17.73 10.98 23.16
N ARG A 900 -16.81 10.87 22.20
CA ARG A 900 -16.40 12.00 21.37
C ARG A 900 -16.28 11.65 19.89
N LEU A 901 -16.70 12.58 19.04
CA LEU A 901 -16.51 12.50 17.59
C LEU A 901 -15.57 13.64 17.16
N ILE A 902 -14.42 13.27 16.61
CA ILE A 902 -13.38 14.19 16.13
C ILE A 902 -13.53 14.29 14.62
N VAL A 903 -13.80 15.48 14.08
CA VAL A 903 -13.99 15.70 12.62
C VAL A 903 -12.98 16.73 12.13
N CYS A 904 -12.14 16.33 11.16
CA CYS A 904 -11.25 17.22 10.44
C CYS A 904 -11.86 17.54 9.06
N TYR A 905 -11.97 18.82 8.72
CA TYR A 905 -12.63 19.26 7.48
C TYR A 905 -12.05 20.58 6.94
N ARG A 906 -12.43 20.96 5.72
CA ARG A 906 -12.29 22.33 5.19
C ARG A 906 -13.67 22.94 4.99
N SER A 907 -13.93 24.12 5.54
CA SER A 907 -15.19 24.84 5.34
C SER A 907 -15.38 25.23 3.86
N GLY A 908 -16.62 25.18 3.36
CA GLY A 908 -16.93 25.67 2.02
C GLY A 908 -16.97 27.20 1.93
N ALA A 909 -17.37 27.70 0.76
CA ALA A 909 -17.50 29.13 0.49
C ALA A 909 -18.84 29.66 1.05
N GLY A 910 -18.90 29.72 2.39
CA GLY A 910 -20.06 29.98 3.25
C GLY A 910 -21.37 30.45 2.60
N GLY A 911 -22.29 29.50 2.41
CA GLY A 911 -23.72 29.77 2.18
C GLY A 911 -24.45 30.19 3.47
N PRO A 912 -25.68 30.74 3.38
CA PRO A 912 -26.42 31.26 4.53
C PRO A 912 -26.91 30.15 5.48
N THR A 913 -26.74 30.36 6.78
CA THR A 913 -27.11 29.42 7.85
C THR A 913 -28.63 29.23 7.98
N PRO A 914 -29.16 27.99 7.96
CA PRO A 914 -30.55 27.71 8.28
C PRO A 914 -30.78 27.63 9.80
N THR A 915 -31.39 28.65 10.40
CA THR A 915 -31.74 28.66 11.83
C THR A 915 -32.86 27.67 12.14
N ARG A 916 -32.58 26.60 12.91
CA ARG A 916 -33.58 25.63 13.37
C ARG A 916 -34.06 25.95 14.79
N THR A 917 -35.30 26.44 14.90
CA THR A 917 -35.98 26.67 16.19
C THR A 917 -36.33 25.35 16.88
N ALA A 918 -36.21 25.29 18.22
CA ALA A 918 -36.59 24.14 19.05
C ALA A 918 -37.73 24.48 20.02
N THR A 919 -38.58 23.49 20.37
CA THR A 919 -39.15 23.26 21.74
C THR A 919 -40.15 22.09 21.80
N ARG A 920 -39.83 21.09 22.64
CA ARG A 920 -40.63 20.12 23.44
C ARG A 920 -41.98 19.51 22.98
N THR A 921 -41.93 18.18 22.96
CA THR A 921 -42.80 17.13 23.56
C THR A 921 -43.97 17.50 24.50
N ALA A 922 -45.10 16.79 24.35
CA ALA A 922 -45.97 16.31 25.42
C ALA A 922 -46.69 15.00 25.02
N THR A 923 -46.88 14.06 25.97
CA THR A 923 -47.50 12.73 25.74
C THR A 923 -48.76 12.55 26.60
N ALA A 924 -49.79 11.87 26.11
CA ALA A 924 -50.87 11.30 26.93
C ALA A 924 -51.51 10.06 26.28
N THR A 925 -51.70 9.00 27.07
CA THR A 925 -52.31 7.72 26.66
C THR A 925 -53.72 7.59 27.21
N ALA A 926 -54.68 7.10 26.41
CA ALA A 926 -55.91 6.49 26.93
C ALA A 926 -56.56 5.53 25.93
N THR A 927 -56.91 4.33 26.40
CA THR A 927 -57.85 3.39 25.74
C THR A 927 -58.94 3.08 26.76
N PRO A 928 -60.22 3.11 26.38
CA PRO A 928 -61.00 1.88 26.53
C PRO A 928 -61.99 1.59 25.39
N THR A 929 -62.22 0.30 25.19
CA THR A 929 -63.18 -0.32 24.27
C THR A 929 -64.64 -0.04 24.63
N LEU A 930 -65.53 0.07 23.63
CA LEU A 930 -66.86 -0.55 23.70
C LEU A 930 -67.30 -1.08 22.32
N VAL A 931 -68.05 -2.18 22.35
CA VAL A 931 -68.71 -2.84 21.22
C VAL A 931 -70.18 -3.00 21.58
N PRO A 932 -71.11 -2.92 20.60
CA PRO A 932 -72.08 -4.01 20.51
C PRO A 932 -72.34 -4.50 19.08
N THR A 933 -72.48 -5.82 18.96
CA THR A 933 -72.73 -6.54 17.71
C THR A 933 -74.21 -6.55 17.33
N ALA A 934 -74.51 -6.53 16.03
CA ALA A 934 -75.75 -7.09 15.49
C ALA A 934 -75.47 -7.84 14.17
N THR A 935 -75.90 -9.10 14.09
CA THR A 935 -75.58 -10.04 13.01
C THR A 935 -76.86 -10.53 12.33
N GLN A 936 -76.88 -10.60 10.99
CA GLN A 936 -77.40 -11.80 10.32
C GLN A 936 -76.96 -11.97 8.87
N THR A 937 -77.07 -13.21 8.41
CA THR A 937 -76.38 -13.77 7.24
C THR A 937 -77.39 -14.35 6.27
N ARG A 938 -77.15 -14.26 4.95
CA ARG A 938 -77.55 -15.35 4.06
C ARG A 938 -76.63 -15.50 2.84
N THR A 939 -76.26 -16.74 2.56
CA THR A 939 -75.32 -17.14 1.51
C THR A 939 -76.06 -17.77 0.34
N ALA A 940 -75.79 -17.35 -0.89
CA ALA A 940 -76.04 -18.13 -2.10
C ALA A 940 -75.20 -17.63 -3.30
N THR A 941 -74.04 -18.26 -3.46
CA THR A 941 -73.28 -18.51 -4.70
C THR A 941 -73.94 -18.14 -6.05
N ALA A 942 -73.31 -17.23 -6.82
CA ALA A 942 -72.69 -17.53 -8.14
C ALA A 942 -72.17 -16.27 -8.88
N THR A 943 -71.18 -16.48 -9.77
CA THR A 943 -70.84 -15.62 -10.92
C THR A 943 -70.56 -14.13 -10.66
N ALA A 944 -69.40 -13.84 -10.05
CA ALA A 944 -68.84 -12.48 -10.04
C ALA A 944 -67.99 -12.21 -11.30
N THR A 945 -68.57 -11.58 -12.31
CA THR A 945 -67.78 -10.82 -13.32
C THR A 945 -67.25 -9.57 -12.62
N ALA A 946 -65.94 -9.51 -12.36
CA ALA A 946 -65.34 -8.44 -11.58
C ALA A 946 -64.21 -7.72 -12.34
N THR A 947 -64.48 -6.46 -12.69
CA THR A 947 -63.45 -5.44 -12.87
C THR A 947 -62.48 -5.50 -11.70
N ARG A 948 -61.16 -5.56 -11.96
CA ARG A 948 -60.18 -5.58 -10.86
C ARG A 948 -58.99 -4.66 -11.12
N THR A 949 -59.03 -3.52 -10.45
CA THR A 949 -57.84 -2.76 -10.06
C THR A 949 -56.85 -3.71 -9.37
N ARG A 950 -55.61 -3.75 -9.87
CA ARG A 950 -54.45 -4.36 -9.22
C ARG A 950 -53.35 -3.29 -9.30
N THR A 951 -52.75 -2.82 -8.21
CA THR A 951 -51.85 -3.59 -7.32
C THR A 951 -50.73 -4.21 -8.15
N PRO A 952 -49.45 -3.81 -7.97
CA PRO A 952 -48.34 -4.35 -8.74
C PRO A 952 -48.35 -5.87 -8.73
N THR A 953 -48.65 -6.45 -9.89
CA THR A 953 -48.51 -7.88 -10.13
C THR A 953 -47.14 -8.04 -10.77
N PRO A 954 -46.32 -9.03 -10.36
CA PRO A 954 -45.00 -9.21 -10.95
C PRO A 954 -45.10 -9.28 -12.46
N THR A 955 -44.11 -8.69 -13.14
CA THR A 955 -43.95 -8.78 -14.60
C THR A 955 -44.16 -10.23 -15.02
N ALA A 956 -45.01 -10.44 -16.03
CA ALA A 956 -45.21 -11.78 -16.56
C ALA A 956 -43.84 -12.39 -16.89
N ALA A 957 -43.62 -13.65 -16.50
CA ALA A 957 -42.39 -14.34 -16.84
C ALA A 957 -42.26 -14.33 -18.37
N GLY A 958 -41.27 -13.61 -18.88
CA GLY A 958 -40.89 -13.70 -20.29
C GLY A 958 -40.64 -15.17 -20.61
N SER A 959 -41.16 -15.65 -21.75
CA SER A 959 -40.97 -17.04 -22.15
C SER A 959 -39.48 -17.34 -22.17
N LEU A 960 -39.03 -18.21 -21.27
CA LEU A 960 -37.61 -18.50 -21.05
C LEU A 960 -36.97 -18.83 -22.40
N ASN A 961 -35.95 -18.06 -22.79
CA ASN A 961 -35.40 -18.05 -24.14
C ASN A 961 -34.17 -18.97 -24.24
N PRO A 962 -34.28 -20.18 -24.82
CA PRO A 962 -33.16 -21.13 -24.93
C PRO A 962 -32.30 -20.90 -26.18
N ASN A 963 -32.58 -19.88 -26.98
CA ASN A 963 -31.88 -19.62 -28.23
C ASN A 963 -30.51 -18.97 -27.96
N PRO A 964 -29.49 -19.15 -28.83
CA PRO A 964 -28.22 -18.45 -28.72
C PRO A 964 -28.38 -16.92 -28.67
N PRO A 965 -27.50 -16.20 -27.95
CA PRO A 965 -27.40 -14.75 -28.03
C PRO A 965 -27.24 -14.25 -29.47
N ALA A 966 -27.94 -13.16 -29.82
CA ALA A 966 -27.93 -12.59 -31.18
C ALA A 966 -26.60 -11.90 -31.55
N GLN A 967 -25.76 -11.58 -30.56
CA GLN A 967 -24.40 -11.07 -30.71
C GLN A 967 -23.43 -11.99 -29.95
N THR A 968 -22.17 -12.06 -30.39
CA THR A 968 -21.18 -12.92 -29.76
C THR A 968 -20.83 -12.43 -28.35
N VAL A 969 -20.98 -13.29 -27.35
CA VAL A 969 -20.75 -12.96 -25.93
C VAL A 969 -19.45 -13.56 -25.45
N LYS A 970 -18.60 -12.76 -24.77
CA LYS A 970 -17.37 -13.27 -24.14
C LYS A 970 -17.66 -13.95 -22.80
N LEU A 971 -17.20 -15.18 -22.68
CA LEU A 971 -17.28 -16.02 -21.49
C LEU A 971 -15.86 -16.48 -21.11
N ILE A 972 -15.51 -16.41 -19.83
CA ILE A 972 -14.33 -17.10 -19.31
C ILE A 972 -14.72 -18.22 -18.35
N PHE A 973 -14.07 -19.38 -18.48
CA PHE A 973 -14.25 -20.54 -17.61
C PHE A 973 -13.04 -20.76 -16.70
N ILE A 974 -13.16 -20.40 -15.42
CA ILE A 974 -12.15 -20.69 -14.40
C ILE A 974 -12.19 -22.18 -14.04
N HIS A 975 -11.12 -22.91 -14.34
CA HIS A 975 -11.05 -24.33 -14.01
C HIS A 975 -9.63 -24.88 -13.86
N HIS A 976 -9.56 -26.12 -13.37
CA HIS A 976 -8.44 -27.03 -13.56
C HIS A 976 -8.97 -28.49 -13.71
N SER A 977 -8.07 -29.44 -14.01
CA SER A 977 -8.34 -30.89 -14.09
C SER A 977 -9.60 -31.23 -14.92
N THR A 978 -10.71 -31.64 -14.31
CA THR A 978 -12.02 -31.98 -14.93
C THR A 978 -12.67 -30.84 -15.73
N GLY A 979 -12.06 -29.66 -15.80
CA GLY A 979 -12.49 -28.54 -16.64
C GLY A 979 -12.06 -28.76 -18.08
N SER A 980 -10.78 -29.03 -18.28
CA SER A 980 -10.20 -29.37 -19.58
C SER A 980 -10.94 -30.52 -20.25
N GLY A 981 -11.22 -31.60 -19.50
CA GLY A 981 -11.98 -32.76 -19.99
C GLY A 981 -13.44 -32.48 -20.37
N TRP A 982 -14.05 -31.43 -19.80
CA TRP A 982 -15.38 -30.99 -20.21
C TRP A 982 -15.32 -30.07 -21.42
N LEU A 983 -14.36 -29.14 -21.39
CA LEU A 983 -14.15 -28.07 -22.37
C LEU A 983 -13.64 -28.60 -23.72
N ASP A 984 -12.83 -29.67 -23.72
CA ASP A 984 -12.30 -30.31 -24.92
C ASP A 984 -13.37 -30.86 -25.87
N ASP A 985 -12.94 -31.20 -27.09
CA ASP A 985 -13.85 -31.63 -28.17
C ASP A 985 -14.46 -33.03 -27.95
N SER A 986 -13.95 -33.81 -26.99
CA SER A 986 -14.54 -35.07 -26.53
C SER A 986 -15.65 -34.83 -25.50
N GLY A 987 -15.47 -33.88 -24.57
CA GLY A 987 -16.50 -33.40 -23.65
C GLY A 987 -17.53 -32.46 -24.29
N ARG A 988 -17.16 -31.85 -25.42
CA ARG A 988 -17.95 -30.99 -26.31
C ARG A 988 -18.42 -29.65 -25.73
N LEU A 989 -17.99 -29.20 -24.55
CA LEU A 989 -18.46 -27.91 -24.03
C LEU A 989 -17.96 -26.74 -24.90
N GLY A 990 -16.68 -26.73 -25.33
CA GLY A 990 -16.15 -25.69 -26.21
C GLY A 990 -16.91 -25.60 -27.55
N ILE A 991 -17.12 -26.77 -28.19
CA ILE A 991 -17.97 -26.92 -29.38
C ILE A 991 -19.38 -26.36 -29.14
N THR A 992 -20.04 -26.78 -28.07
CA THR A 992 -21.43 -26.38 -27.81
C THR A 992 -21.54 -24.89 -27.50
N LEU A 993 -20.59 -24.30 -26.77
CA LEU A 993 -20.56 -22.87 -26.48
C LEU A 993 -20.28 -22.03 -27.75
N ARG A 994 -19.33 -22.46 -28.58
CA ARG A 994 -19.08 -21.88 -29.92
C ARG A 994 -20.35 -21.87 -30.76
N ASP A 995 -21.03 -23.01 -30.84
CA ASP A 995 -22.24 -23.20 -31.64
C ASP A 995 -23.46 -22.48 -31.03
N ASN A 996 -23.36 -21.98 -29.79
CA ASN A 996 -24.30 -21.07 -29.13
C ASN A 996 -23.78 -19.62 -29.06
N ASN A 997 -22.88 -19.22 -29.96
CA ASN A 997 -22.40 -17.83 -30.10
C ASN A 997 -21.63 -17.26 -28.88
N TYR A 998 -21.01 -18.11 -28.07
CA TYR A 998 -20.08 -17.68 -27.02
C TYR A 998 -18.63 -17.74 -27.50
N PHE A 999 -17.89 -16.65 -27.35
CA PHE A 999 -16.44 -16.66 -27.43
C PHE A 999 -15.89 -17.04 -26.06
N VAL A 1000 -15.27 -18.23 -25.98
CA VAL A 1000 -14.83 -18.81 -24.72
C VAL A 1000 -13.32 -18.65 -24.55
N SER A 1001 -12.90 -18.04 -23.45
CA SER A 1001 -11.57 -18.23 -22.85
C SER A 1001 -11.67 -19.09 -21.60
N ASP A 1002 -10.54 -19.51 -21.06
CA ASP A 1002 -10.47 -20.34 -19.85
C ASP A 1002 -9.27 -19.95 -18.97
N THR A 1003 -9.21 -20.52 -17.77
CA THR A 1003 -7.98 -20.55 -16.96
C THR A 1003 -7.59 -22.02 -16.75
N ASN A 1004 -6.32 -22.30 -16.46
CA ASN A 1004 -5.87 -23.65 -16.14
C ASN A 1004 -4.72 -23.62 -15.11
N TYR A 1005 -4.12 -24.77 -14.81
CA TYR A 1005 -2.91 -24.85 -13.98
C TYR A 1005 -1.83 -23.87 -14.45
N GLY A 1006 -1.21 -23.15 -13.50
CA GLY A 1006 -0.20 -22.12 -13.75
C GLY A 1006 -0.72 -20.79 -14.29
N TRP A 1007 -2.03 -20.64 -14.53
CA TRP A 1007 -2.60 -19.42 -15.10
C TRP A 1007 -2.61 -18.23 -14.13
N GLY A 1008 -2.40 -17.02 -14.68
CA GLY A 1008 -2.68 -15.74 -14.03
C GLY A 1008 -1.66 -15.28 -12.98
N PRO A 1009 -1.90 -14.11 -12.35
CA PRO A 1009 -1.04 -13.58 -11.29
C PRO A 1009 -0.91 -14.59 -10.15
N ASP A 1010 0.28 -14.66 -9.54
CA ASP A 1010 0.62 -15.61 -8.47
C ASP A 1010 0.38 -17.11 -8.81
N GLY A 1011 0.11 -17.46 -10.07
CA GLY A 1011 -0.33 -18.79 -10.48
C GLY A 1011 -1.73 -19.16 -9.96
N ILE A 1012 -2.61 -18.16 -9.75
CA ILE A 1012 -3.94 -18.29 -9.15
C ILE A 1012 -4.84 -19.36 -9.80
N GLY A 1013 -4.63 -19.71 -11.08
CA GLY A 1013 -5.29 -20.81 -11.78
C GLY A 1013 -5.05 -22.21 -11.17
N ASN A 1014 -4.06 -22.36 -10.29
CA ASN A 1014 -3.88 -23.56 -9.47
C ASN A 1014 -4.91 -23.67 -8.33
N LEU A 1015 -5.46 -22.55 -7.87
CA LEU A 1015 -6.21 -22.39 -6.63
C LEU A 1015 -7.72 -22.32 -6.89
N THR A 1016 -8.33 -23.46 -7.21
CA THR A 1016 -9.76 -23.53 -7.59
C THR A 1016 -10.59 -24.49 -6.72
N ASP A 1017 -10.08 -24.90 -5.55
CA ASP A 1017 -10.92 -25.54 -4.52
C ASP A 1017 -11.91 -24.54 -3.90
N ILE A 1018 -12.96 -25.04 -3.23
CA ILE A 1018 -14.06 -24.21 -2.70
C ILE A 1018 -13.53 -23.07 -1.82
N GLY A 1019 -12.54 -23.33 -0.97
CA GLY A 1019 -11.92 -22.31 -0.10
C GLY A 1019 -11.25 -21.15 -0.84
N HIS A 1020 -10.76 -21.40 -2.05
CA HIS A 1020 -10.07 -20.41 -2.86
C HIS A 1020 -11.00 -19.44 -3.59
N TRP A 1021 -12.31 -19.69 -3.70
CA TRP A 1021 -13.24 -18.69 -4.25
C TRP A 1021 -13.27 -17.41 -3.42
N TRP A 1022 -12.99 -17.52 -2.11
CA TRP A 1022 -12.67 -16.36 -1.28
C TRP A 1022 -11.42 -15.63 -1.78
N THR A 1023 -10.31 -16.33 -2.05
CA THR A 1023 -9.06 -15.75 -2.58
C THR A 1023 -9.27 -15.02 -3.91
N TRP A 1024 -10.04 -15.61 -4.84
CA TRP A 1024 -10.37 -15.01 -6.14
C TRP A 1024 -11.20 -13.73 -6.03
N PHE A 1025 -12.28 -13.75 -5.23
CA PHE A 1025 -13.33 -12.74 -5.30
C PHE A 1025 -13.45 -11.82 -4.07
N VAL A 1026 -12.81 -12.15 -2.94
CA VAL A 1026 -12.95 -11.42 -1.66
C VAL A 1026 -11.59 -11.07 -1.03
N GLY A 1027 -10.57 -11.90 -1.24
CA GLY A 1027 -9.23 -11.75 -0.65
C GLY A 1027 -8.47 -10.49 -1.05
N PRO A 1028 -7.31 -10.23 -0.43
CA PRO A 1028 -6.56 -8.97 -0.62
C PRO A 1028 -6.18 -8.73 -2.09
N ASN A 1029 -5.72 -9.77 -2.79
CA ASN A 1029 -5.29 -9.70 -4.20
C ASN A 1029 -6.46 -9.80 -5.21
N ARG A 1030 -7.74 -9.82 -4.77
CA ARG A 1030 -8.92 -10.01 -5.65
C ARG A 1030 -8.94 -9.06 -6.85
N ASN A 1031 -8.48 -7.82 -6.68
CA ASN A 1031 -8.47 -6.82 -7.75
C ASN A 1031 -7.49 -7.23 -8.86
N THR A 1032 -6.32 -7.75 -8.51
CA THR A 1032 -5.30 -8.24 -9.44
C THR A 1032 -5.83 -9.46 -10.22
N TYR A 1033 -6.39 -10.44 -9.52
CA TYR A 1033 -6.92 -11.66 -10.15
C TYR A 1033 -8.13 -11.36 -11.04
N THR A 1034 -9.08 -10.55 -10.56
CA THR A 1034 -10.30 -10.24 -11.34
C THR A 1034 -10.02 -9.29 -12.52
N ALA A 1035 -9.05 -8.38 -12.43
CA ALA A 1035 -8.62 -7.59 -13.58
C ALA A 1035 -8.03 -8.47 -14.70
N ALA A 1036 -7.13 -9.40 -14.37
CA ALA A 1036 -6.58 -10.37 -15.33
C ALA A 1036 -7.69 -11.25 -15.93
N LEU A 1037 -8.56 -11.81 -15.08
CA LEU A 1037 -9.71 -12.65 -15.46
C LEU A 1037 -10.68 -11.94 -16.42
N TYR A 1038 -10.94 -10.65 -16.21
CA TYR A 1038 -11.85 -9.90 -17.07
C TYR A 1038 -11.24 -9.54 -18.43
N ALA A 1039 -9.91 -9.47 -18.56
CA ALA A 1039 -9.22 -9.21 -19.82
C ALA A 1039 -8.89 -10.49 -20.63
N GLU A 1040 -8.77 -11.64 -19.96
CA GLU A 1040 -8.28 -12.88 -20.58
C GLU A 1040 -9.14 -13.39 -21.74
N SER A 1041 -8.49 -13.68 -22.86
CA SER A 1041 -9.06 -13.98 -24.16
C SER A 1041 -8.36 -15.15 -24.89
N ALA A 1042 -7.29 -15.72 -24.32
CA ALA A 1042 -6.57 -16.88 -24.82
C ALA A 1042 -7.28 -18.21 -24.52
N GLN A 1043 -6.63 -19.33 -24.84
CA GLN A 1043 -7.03 -20.68 -24.44
C GLN A 1043 -5.89 -21.30 -23.63
N HIS A 1044 -6.21 -21.88 -22.48
CA HIS A 1044 -5.27 -22.56 -21.58
C HIS A 1044 -5.57 -24.08 -21.46
N ALA A 1045 -6.55 -24.56 -22.22
CA ALA A 1045 -6.81 -25.94 -22.57
C ALA A 1045 -7.04 -26.09 -24.08
N SER A 1046 -7.01 -27.33 -24.60
CA SER A 1046 -7.18 -27.60 -26.04
C SER A 1046 -8.64 -27.90 -26.41
N TYR A 1047 -9.33 -26.97 -27.07
CA TYR A 1047 -10.72 -27.10 -27.47
C TYR A 1047 -11.07 -26.25 -28.71
N SER A 1048 -12.11 -26.64 -29.44
CA SER A 1048 -12.75 -25.82 -30.46
C SER A 1048 -13.52 -24.66 -29.82
N ARG A 1049 -13.29 -23.43 -30.28
CA ARG A 1049 -14.07 -22.22 -29.92
C ARG A 1049 -14.37 -21.35 -31.14
N LEU A 1050 -14.99 -20.18 -30.95
CA LEU A 1050 -15.09 -19.17 -32.01
C LEU A 1050 -13.71 -18.58 -32.33
N ALA A 1051 -13.38 -18.47 -33.61
CA ALA A 1051 -12.06 -18.03 -34.05
C ALA A 1051 -11.81 -16.52 -33.87
N THR A 1052 -12.87 -15.71 -33.82
CA THR A 1052 -12.81 -14.26 -33.69
C THR A 1052 -13.22 -13.84 -32.28
N ASP A 1053 -12.34 -13.14 -31.57
CA ASP A 1053 -12.70 -12.43 -30.34
C ASP A 1053 -13.55 -11.19 -30.71
N PRO A 1054 -14.78 -11.02 -30.17
CA PRO A 1054 -15.59 -9.82 -30.39
C PRO A 1054 -15.02 -8.57 -29.67
N GLY A 1055 -14.01 -8.73 -28.82
CA GLY A 1055 -13.32 -7.67 -28.10
C GLY A 1055 -13.97 -7.29 -26.77
N GLY A 1056 -13.27 -6.44 -26.02
CA GLY A 1056 -13.67 -6.04 -24.67
C GLY A 1056 -13.48 -7.14 -23.62
N GLN A 1057 -14.04 -6.91 -22.43
CA GLN A 1057 -13.94 -7.82 -21.29
C GLN A 1057 -14.90 -9.01 -21.39
N ASN A 1058 -14.56 -10.09 -20.68
CA ASN A 1058 -15.50 -11.18 -20.39
C ASN A 1058 -16.75 -10.65 -19.69
N GLN A 1059 -17.93 -11.06 -20.17
CA GLN A 1059 -19.24 -10.72 -19.61
C GLN A 1059 -19.76 -11.83 -18.70
N ILE A 1060 -19.50 -13.08 -19.08
CA ILE A 1060 -19.88 -14.26 -18.29
C ILE A 1060 -18.62 -14.84 -17.62
N ILE A 1061 -18.73 -15.09 -16.31
CA ILE A 1061 -17.66 -15.62 -15.46
C ILE A 1061 -18.13 -16.99 -14.93
N MET A 1062 -17.77 -18.04 -15.64
CA MET A 1062 -18.07 -19.42 -15.28
C MET A 1062 -16.93 -19.97 -14.42
N PHE A 1063 -17.22 -20.66 -13.31
CA PHE A 1063 -16.16 -21.22 -12.45
C PHE A 1063 -16.56 -22.53 -11.76
N LYS A 1064 -15.59 -23.41 -11.52
CA LYS A 1064 -15.81 -24.71 -10.87
C LYS A 1064 -14.63 -25.18 -10.02
N SER A 1065 -14.93 -25.99 -9.00
CA SER A 1065 -13.95 -26.82 -8.30
C SER A 1065 -13.85 -28.24 -8.88
N CYS A 1066 -12.82 -29.01 -8.53
CA CYS A 1066 -12.68 -30.40 -8.97
C CYS A 1066 -13.30 -31.42 -7.99
N PHE A 1067 -13.46 -32.68 -8.41
CA PHE A 1067 -14.17 -33.73 -7.68
C PHE A 1067 -13.75 -33.98 -6.22
N PRO A 1068 -12.51 -33.73 -5.77
CA PRO A 1068 -12.18 -33.90 -4.35
C PRO A 1068 -13.02 -32.99 -3.44
N ASN A 1069 -13.51 -31.86 -3.96
CA ASN A 1069 -14.38 -30.93 -3.20
C ASN A 1069 -15.79 -31.50 -2.94
N SER A 1070 -16.10 -32.67 -3.49
CA SER A 1070 -17.29 -33.47 -3.14
C SER A 1070 -17.04 -34.44 -1.96
N ASP A 1071 -15.82 -34.53 -1.41
CA ASP A 1071 -15.57 -35.24 -0.14
C ASP A 1071 -15.73 -34.26 1.03
N ILE A 1072 -16.98 -34.01 1.39
CA ILE A 1072 -17.39 -32.90 2.27
C ILE A 1072 -17.96 -33.42 3.59
N GLY A 1073 -17.34 -33.02 4.70
CA GLY A 1073 -17.71 -33.41 6.06
C GLY A 1073 -18.91 -32.63 6.63
N GLY A 1074 -19.13 -32.77 7.94
CA GLY A 1074 -20.30 -32.20 8.61
C GLY A 1074 -21.59 -32.98 8.33
N ASN A 1075 -22.72 -32.31 8.36
CA ASN A 1075 -24.06 -32.90 8.14
C ASN A 1075 -24.79 -32.20 6.99
N PRO A 1076 -25.75 -32.86 6.29
CA PRO A 1076 -26.47 -32.29 5.16
C PRO A 1076 -27.17 -30.95 5.45
N ASN A 1077 -27.66 -30.83 6.68
CA ASN A 1077 -28.49 -29.73 7.16
C ASN A 1077 -27.70 -28.63 7.88
N ASP A 1078 -26.36 -28.69 7.92
CA ASP A 1078 -25.56 -27.68 8.60
C ASP A 1078 -25.82 -26.27 8.02
N PRO A 1079 -26.00 -25.23 8.85
CA PRO A 1079 -26.15 -23.86 8.39
C PRO A 1079 -24.81 -23.32 7.86
N PRO A 1080 -24.81 -22.29 6.99
CA PRO A 1080 -23.58 -21.60 6.59
C PRO A 1080 -22.82 -21.07 7.81
N THR A 1081 -21.50 -21.22 7.80
CA THR A 1081 -20.61 -20.51 8.74
C THR A 1081 -20.74 -19.00 8.52
N VAL A 1082 -20.77 -18.23 9.62
CA VAL A 1082 -20.90 -16.76 9.65
C VAL A 1082 -19.77 -16.20 10.50
N GLY A 1083 -19.20 -15.05 10.11
CA GLY A 1083 -18.04 -14.47 10.79
C GLY A 1083 -16.74 -15.09 10.25
N ASP A 1084 -15.97 -15.75 11.11
CA ASP A 1084 -14.73 -16.43 10.70
C ASP A 1084 -15.01 -17.80 10.09
N ASN A 1085 -14.44 -18.02 8.90
CA ASN A 1085 -14.58 -19.24 8.13
C ASN A 1085 -13.17 -19.84 7.88
N PRO A 1086 -12.85 -21.00 8.49
CA PRO A 1086 -11.52 -21.60 8.40
C PRO A 1086 -11.19 -22.19 7.02
N LEU A 1087 -12.16 -22.24 6.09
CA LEU A 1087 -11.95 -22.69 4.72
C LEU A 1087 -11.38 -21.58 3.81
N ARG A 1088 -11.34 -20.31 4.27
CA ARG A 1088 -10.87 -19.17 3.45
C ARG A 1088 -9.43 -19.36 2.98
N GLY A 1089 -9.25 -19.38 1.67
CA GLY A 1089 -7.95 -19.59 1.02
C GLY A 1089 -7.31 -20.95 1.27
N GLN A 1090 -8.11 -21.96 1.67
CA GLN A 1090 -7.62 -23.31 1.91
C GLN A 1090 -7.91 -24.27 0.75
N TYR A 1091 -7.01 -25.23 0.59
CA TYR A 1091 -7.19 -26.39 -0.27
C TYR A 1091 -8.26 -27.35 0.26
N VAL A 1092 -8.76 -28.18 -0.64
CA VAL A 1092 -9.53 -29.38 -0.29
C VAL A 1092 -8.70 -30.32 0.59
N GLY A 1093 -9.34 -31.02 1.53
CA GLY A 1093 -8.65 -31.83 2.54
C GLY A 1093 -8.20 -31.06 3.79
N SER A 1094 -8.38 -29.74 3.82
CA SER A 1094 -8.58 -28.99 5.06
C SER A 1094 -9.90 -29.40 5.74
N SER A 1095 -10.35 -28.70 6.79
CA SER A 1095 -11.57 -28.99 7.56
C SER A 1095 -12.89 -28.73 6.79
N LEU A 1096 -12.99 -29.15 5.52
CA LEU A 1096 -14.11 -28.95 4.61
C LEU A 1096 -15.38 -29.63 5.13
N THR A 1097 -16.44 -28.83 5.31
CA THR A 1097 -17.75 -29.25 5.79
C THR A 1097 -18.87 -28.55 5.05
N VAL A 1098 -20.09 -29.10 5.11
CA VAL A 1098 -21.30 -28.44 4.58
C VAL A 1098 -21.44 -27.02 5.12
N ALA A 1099 -21.16 -26.79 6.42
CA ALA A 1099 -21.23 -25.46 7.04
C ALA A 1099 -20.29 -24.44 6.37
N ASN A 1100 -19.00 -24.76 6.28
CA ASN A 1100 -18.01 -23.78 5.83
C ASN A 1100 -17.92 -23.64 4.30
N ALA A 1101 -18.30 -24.67 3.54
CA ALA A 1101 -18.52 -24.56 2.11
C ALA A 1101 -19.66 -23.58 1.80
N LYS A 1102 -20.83 -23.72 2.44
CA LYS A 1102 -21.94 -22.75 2.35
C LYS A 1102 -21.49 -21.35 2.78
N GLY A 1103 -20.61 -21.26 3.80
CA GLY A 1103 -19.99 -20.02 4.24
C GLY A 1103 -19.16 -19.30 3.15
N ILE A 1104 -18.30 -19.99 2.40
CA ILE A 1104 -17.51 -19.35 1.34
C ILE A 1104 -18.41 -18.86 0.19
N TYR A 1105 -19.43 -19.64 -0.17
CA TYR A 1105 -20.40 -19.20 -1.18
C TYR A 1105 -21.22 -17.99 -0.71
N ASN A 1106 -21.46 -17.82 0.59
CA ASN A 1106 -22.02 -16.58 1.12
C ASN A 1106 -21.03 -15.41 1.09
N ASP A 1107 -19.75 -15.63 1.41
CA ASP A 1107 -18.71 -14.57 1.35
C ASP A 1107 -18.62 -13.92 -0.04
N ILE A 1108 -18.64 -14.71 -1.12
CA ILE A 1108 -18.45 -14.22 -2.49
C ILE A 1108 -19.66 -13.45 -3.07
N LEU A 1109 -20.88 -13.65 -2.53
CA LEU A 1109 -22.06 -12.87 -2.97
C LEU A 1109 -21.88 -11.36 -2.77
N GLY A 1110 -21.13 -10.96 -1.73
CA GLY A 1110 -20.81 -9.55 -1.50
C GLY A 1110 -20.02 -8.91 -2.64
N TYR A 1111 -19.14 -9.68 -3.31
CA TYR A 1111 -18.44 -9.21 -4.50
C TYR A 1111 -19.34 -9.21 -5.73
N PHE A 1112 -20.10 -10.29 -5.98
CA PHE A 1112 -20.97 -10.39 -7.15
C PHE A 1112 -22.06 -9.30 -7.19
N ALA A 1113 -22.53 -8.84 -6.02
CA ALA A 1113 -23.44 -7.71 -5.89
C ALA A 1113 -22.86 -6.38 -6.42
N THR A 1114 -21.53 -6.21 -6.41
CA THR A 1114 -20.84 -5.02 -6.95
C THR A 1114 -20.53 -5.12 -8.45
N ARG A 1115 -20.75 -6.30 -9.06
CA ARG A 1115 -20.38 -6.63 -10.44
C ARG A 1115 -21.60 -7.04 -11.27
N GLN A 1116 -22.67 -6.26 -11.18
CA GLN A 1116 -23.93 -6.50 -11.93
C GLN A 1116 -23.75 -6.42 -13.45
N ASP A 1117 -22.66 -5.81 -13.92
CA ASP A 1117 -22.14 -5.83 -15.30
C ASP A 1117 -21.51 -7.17 -15.73
N LYS A 1118 -21.51 -8.19 -14.86
CA LYS A 1118 -21.05 -9.56 -15.11
C LYS A 1118 -22.09 -10.58 -14.65
N LEU A 1119 -22.28 -11.64 -15.44
CA LEU A 1119 -23.03 -12.84 -15.06
C LEU A 1119 -22.08 -13.90 -14.50
N PHE A 1120 -22.25 -14.26 -13.23
CA PHE A 1120 -21.47 -15.32 -12.58
C PHE A 1120 -22.21 -16.65 -12.66
N VAL A 1121 -21.53 -17.69 -13.16
CA VAL A 1121 -22.09 -19.03 -13.37
C VAL A 1121 -21.31 -20.03 -12.54
N VAL A 1122 -21.88 -20.41 -11.39
CA VAL A 1122 -21.32 -21.45 -10.53
C VAL A 1122 -21.60 -22.82 -11.15
N ILE A 1123 -20.56 -23.63 -11.30
CA ILE A 1123 -20.67 -25.02 -11.68
C ILE A 1123 -20.34 -25.87 -10.45
N THR A 1124 -21.28 -26.72 -10.01
CA THR A 1124 -21.06 -27.58 -8.84
C THR A 1124 -19.89 -28.57 -9.07
N ALA A 1125 -19.17 -28.94 -8.01
CA ALA A 1125 -18.04 -29.87 -8.13
C ALA A 1125 -18.52 -31.26 -8.62
N PRO A 1126 -17.84 -31.93 -9.55
CA PRO A 1126 -18.25 -33.26 -10.01
C PRO A 1126 -18.28 -34.29 -8.86
N PRO A 1127 -19.15 -35.30 -8.94
CA PRO A 1127 -19.32 -36.29 -7.87
C PRO A 1127 -18.13 -37.26 -7.82
N LEU A 1128 -17.92 -37.87 -6.66
CA LEU A 1128 -16.96 -38.97 -6.46
C LEU A 1128 -17.57 -40.32 -6.84
N THR A 1129 -16.76 -41.24 -7.35
CA THR A 1129 -17.17 -42.65 -7.56
C THR A 1129 -17.52 -43.33 -6.24
N GLN A 1130 -18.33 -44.39 -6.31
CA GLN A 1130 -18.80 -45.11 -5.11
C GLN A 1130 -17.66 -45.75 -4.28
N ALA A 1131 -16.48 -45.99 -4.87
CA ALA A 1131 -15.31 -46.50 -4.15
C ALA A 1131 -14.41 -45.38 -3.56
N SER A 1132 -14.61 -44.13 -3.97
CA SER A 1132 -13.80 -42.96 -3.57
C SER A 1132 -14.56 -41.98 -2.69
N THR A 1133 -15.69 -42.37 -2.09
CA THR A 1133 -16.43 -41.57 -1.11
C THR A 1133 -17.25 -42.44 -0.14
N SER A 1134 -17.58 -41.89 1.02
CA SER A 1134 -18.51 -42.53 1.97
C SER A 1134 -19.97 -42.17 1.65
N ALA A 1135 -20.93 -43.01 2.08
CA ALA A 1135 -22.35 -42.69 1.94
C ALA A 1135 -22.75 -41.38 2.65
N ALA A 1136 -22.06 -41.01 3.72
CA ALA A 1136 -22.25 -39.74 4.43
C ALA A 1136 -21.73 -38.55 3.64
N ALA A 1137 -20.47 -38.60 3.17
CA ALA A 1137 -19.88 -37.52 2.35
C ALA A 1137 -20.65 -37.32 1.03
N ALA A 1138 -21.08 -38.41 0.38
CA ALA A 1138 -21.95 -38.35 -0.78
C ALA A 1138 -23.31 -37.70 -0.49
N ALA A 1139 -23.93 -37.99 0.67
CA ALA A 1139 -25.18 -37.34 1.09
C ALA A 1139 -24.98 -35.84 1.43
N ASN A 1140 -23.83 -35.49 2.03
CA ASN A 1140 -23.45 -34.10 2.30
C ASN A 1140 -23.25 -33.32 1.00
N ALA A 1141 -22.52 -33.87 0.02
CA ALA A 1141 -22.31 -33.26 -1.30
C ALA A 1141 -23.63 -33.06 -2.06
N ARG A 1142 -24.50 -34.08 -2.05
CA ARG A 1142 -25.86 -34.00 -2.58
C ARG A 1142 -26.65 -32.83 -1.98
N ALA A 1143 -26.66 -32.71 -0.65
CA ALA A 1143 -27.41 -31.66 0.03
C ALA A 1143 -26.81 -30.26 -0.16
N PHE A 1144 -25.47 -30.16 -0.18
CA PHE A 1144 -24.77 -28.91 -0.46
C PHE A 1144 -25.05 -28.39 -1.88
N ASN A 1145 -25.01 -29.26 -2.88
CA ASN A 1145 -25.29 -28.88 -4.28
C ASN A 1145 -26.79 -28.58 -4.49
N ASN A 1146 -27.70 -29.34 -3.85
CA ASN A 1146 -29.13 -29.00 -3.85
C ASN A 1146 -29.38 -27.61 -3.22
N TRP A 1147 -28.69 -27.26 -2.13
CA TRP A 1147 -28.76 -25.95 -1.48
C TRP A 1147 -28.26 -24.81 -2.38
N LEU A 1148 -27.15 -25.00 -3.10
CA LEU A 1148 -26.64 -24.02 -4.06
C LEU A 1148 -27.67 -23.69 -5.15
N VAL A 1149 -28.40 -24.70 -5.63
CA VAL A 1149 -29.42 -24.53 -6.69
C VAL A 1149 -30.71 -23.89 -6.17
N ASN A 1150 -31.21 -24.34 -5.01
CA ASN A 1150 -32.58 -24.04 -4.57
C ASN A 1150 -32.66 -22.93 -3.51
N ASP A 1151 -31.66 -22.81 -2.64
CA ASP A 1151 -31.77 -22.04 -1.40
C ASP A 1151 -30.79 -20.85 -1.33
N TRP A 1152 -29.54 -21.02 -1.81
CA TRP A 1152 -28.44 -20.06 -1.62
C TRP A 1152 -28.78 -18.65 -2.10
N LEU A 1153 -29.43 -18.54 -3.26
CA LEU A 1153 -29.78 -17.26 -3.89
C LEU A 1153 -31.15 -16.71 -3.46
N SER A 1154 -31.87 -17.37 -2.54
CA SER A 1154 -33.23 -16.99 -2.11
C SER A 1154 -33.34 -15.58 -1.51
N GLY A 1155 -32.25 -15.06 -0.93
CA GLY A 1155 -32.14 -13.69 -0.42
C GLY A 1155 -31.29 -12.74 -1.30
N TYR A 1156 -30.84 -13.18 -2.48
CA TYR A 1156 -29.95 -12.39 -3.33
C TYR A 1156 -30.74 -11.47 -4.27
N ALA A 1157 -30.44 -10.17 -4.24
CA ALA A 1157 -31.28 -9.13 -4.85
C ALA A 1157 -31.13 -8.96 -6.37
N TYR A 1158 -30.18 -9.65 -7.02
CA TYR A 1158 -29.77 -9.39 -8.40
C TYR A 1158 -29.83 -10.66 -9.28
N ASN A 1159 -30.15 -10.50 -10.56
CA ASN A 1159 -30.25 -11.61 -11.52
C ASN A 1159 -28.89 -12.02 -12.13
N ASN A 1160 -27.76 -11.66 -11.52
CA ASN A 1160 -26.42 -11.81 -12.10
C ASN A 1160 -25.59 -12.98 -11.54
N VAL A 1161 -26.20 -13.89 -10.76
CA VAL A 1161 -25.58 -15.12 -10.25
C VAL A 1161 -26.52 -16.29 -10.53
N VAL A 1162 -25.99 -17.39 -11.08
CA VAL A 1162 -26.75 -18.62 -11.39
C VAL A 1162 -25.90 -19.87 -11.10
N VAL A 1163 -26.56 -21.03 -10.95
CA VAL A 1163 -25.91 -22.30 -10.61
C VAL A 1163 -26.32 -23.39 -11.60
N PHE A 1164 -25.33 -24.07 -12.20
CA PHE A 1164 -25.52 -25.31 -12.94
C PHE A 1164 -25.09 -26.51 -12.09
N ASP A 1165 -25.99 -27.49 -11.94
CA ASP A 1165 -25.76 -28.64 -11.07
C ASP A 1165 -25.11 -29.82 -11.79
N TYR A 1166 -23.88 -29.59 -12.20
CA TYR A 1166 -22.99 -30.57 -12.81
C TYR A 1166 -22.83 -31.84 -11.96
N TYR A 1167 -22.83 -31.71 -10.63
CA TYR A 1167 -22.91 -32.83 -9.69
C TYR A 1167 -24.13 -33.72 -9.97
N SER A 1168 -25.35 -33.15 -9.97
CA SER A 1168 -26.57 -33.94 -10.25
C SER A 1168 -26.54 -34.63 -11.60
N VAL A 1169 -26.19 -33.90 -12.67
CA VAL A 1169 -26.15 -34.42 -14.04
C VAL A 1169 -25.29 -35.68 -14.15
N LEU A 1170 -24.16 -35.71 -13.44
CA LEU A 1170 -23.19 -36.81 -13.43
C LEU A 1170 -23.52 -37.99 -12.49
N THR A 1171 -24.62 -37.94 -11.73
CA THR A 1171 -25.03 -39.04 -10.82
C THR A 1171 -25.94 -40.11 -11.47
N SER A 1172 -26.16 -40.05 -12.78
CA SER A 1172 -27.01 -40.99 -13.54
C SER A 1172 -26.51 -41.16 -14.97
N ASN A 1173 -26.70 -42.35 -15.56
CA ASN A 1173 -26.20 -42.70 -16.89
C ASN A 1173 -27.20 -43.57 -17.68
N GLY A 1174 -26.91 -43.80 -18.96
CA GLY A 1174 -27.66 -44.70 -19.85
C GLY A 1174 -27.34 -46.19 -19.66
N GLY A 1175 -26.97 -46.60 -18.44
CA GLY A 1175 -26.70 -47.99 -18.06
C GLY A 1175 -25.22 -48.36 -17.89
N ASN A 1176 -24.27 -47.52 -18.31
CA ASN A 1176 -22.83 -47.71 -18.06
C ASN A 1176 -22.06 -46.37 -18.15
N THR A 1177 -20.81 -46.35 -17.67
CA THR A 1177 -19.97 -45.14 -17.60
C THR A 1177 -19.63 -44.51 -18.96
N ASN A 1178 -19.87 -45.19 -20.09
CA ASN A 1178 -19.62 -44.69 -21.44
C ASN A 1178 -20.91 -44.49 -22.26
N THR A 1179 -22.08 -44.50 -21.63
CA THR A 1179 -23.38 -44.26 -22.30
C THR A 1179 -24.20 -43.30 -21.46
N ASN A 1180 -24.65 -42.18 -22.05
CA ASN A 1180 -25.44 -41.19 -21.32
C ASN A 1180 -26.95 -41.29 -21.57
N ASP A 1181 -27.69 -40.70 -20.65
CA ASP A 1181 -29.14 -40.57 -20.57
C ASP A 1181 -29.62 -39.18 -21.06
N LEU A 1182 -28.85 -38.53 -21.95
CA LEU A 1182 -29.17 -37.20 -22.46
C LEU A 1182 -30.54 -37.19 -23.17
N GLY A 1183 -31.43 -36.30 -22.74
CA GLY A 1183 -32.81 -36.18 -23.26
C GLY A 1183 -33.80 -37.24 -22.76
N TRP A 1184 -33.38 -38.23 -21.97
CA TRP A 1184 -34.27 -39.26 -21.44
C TRP A 1184 -35.30 -38.67 -20.47
N ALA A 1185 -36.48 -39.28 -20.35
CA ALA A 1185 -37.52 -38.83 -19.41
C ALA A 1185 -37.12 -39.08 -17.95
N THR A 1186 -36.36 -40.13 -17.70
CA THR A 1186 -35.82 -40.55 -16.41
C THR A 1186 -34.30 -40.43 -16.38
N GLY A 1187 -33.76 -40.09 -15.23
CA GLY A 1187 -32.35 -39.81 -14.96
C GLY A 1187 -32.25 -38.72 -13.89
N ASN A 1188 -31.04 -38.23 -13.66
CA ASN A 1188 -30.77 -37.05 -12.85
C ASN A 1188 -30.25 -35.94 -13.77
N HIS A 1189 -30.90 -34.78 -13.74
CA HIS A 1189 -30.73 -33.74 -14.76
C HIS A 1189 -30.82 -32.34 -14.15
N HIS A 1190 -30.12 -31.39 -14.78
CA HIS A 1190 -30.36 -29.97 -14.60
C HIS A 1190 -30.37 -29.36 -16.00
N ARG A 1191 -31.56 -29.21 -16.60
CA ARG A 1191 -31.71 -28.93 -18.05
C ARG A 1191 -32.92 -28.08 -18.39
N TRP A 1192 -32.97 -27.62 -19.63
CA TRP A 1192 -34.20 -27.12 -20.25
C TRP A 1192 -34.98 -28.28 -20.91
N ARG A 1193 -36.30 -28.35 -20.70
CA ARG A 1193 -37.18 -29.31 -21.40
C ARG A 1193 -38.62 -28.80 -21.46
N ASN A 1194 -39.32 -29.03 -22.58
CA ASN A 1194 -40.78 -28.87 -22.69
C ASN A 1194 -41.37 -27.51 -22.23
N GLY A 1195 -40.58 -26.43 -22.19
CA GLY A 1195 -41.02 -25.12 -21.68
C GLY A 1195 -40.72 -24.86 -20.20
N ALA A 1196 -40.00 -25.75 -19.51
CA ALA A 1196 -39.59 -25.61 -18.12
C ALA A 1196 -38.09 -25.91 -17.91
N ILE A 1197 -37.53 -25.35 -16.83
CA ILE A 1197 -36.24 -25.81 -16.29
C ILE A 1197 -36.53 -27.01 -15.39
N GLU A 1198 -35.89 -28.14 -15.66
CA GLU A 1198 -35.96 -29.36 -14.87
C GLU A 1198 -34.67 -29.50 -14.03
N HIS A 1199 -34.77 -29.37 -12.70
CA HIS A 1199 -33.81 -29.93 -11.75
C HIS A 1199 -34.47 -31.15 -11.11
N ILE A 1200 -34.06 -32.35 -11.52
CA ILE A 1200 -34.74 -33.60 -11.16
C ILE A 1200 -33.75 -34.71 -10.81
N GLN A 1201 -34.17 -35.56 -9.86
CA GLN A 1201 -33.44 -36.75 -9.43
C GLN A 1201 -34.39 -37.96 -9.46
N THR A 1202 -34.55 -38.64 -10.60
CA THR A 1202 -35.36 -39.88 -10.67
C THR A 1202 -34.54 -41.14 -10.41
N VAL A 1203 -33.22 -41.02 -10.21
CA VAL A 1203 -32.30 -42.11 -9.84
C VAL A 1203 -31.66 -41.79 -8.48
N ALA A 1204 -31.89 -42.65 -7.50
CA ALA A 1204 -31.42 -42.49 -6.12
C ALA A 1204 -29.91 -42.78 -5.97
N SER A 1205 -29.08 -41.96 -6.61
CA SER A 1205 -27.61 -42.00 -6.57
C SER A 1205 -27.03 -40.65 -6.13
N ASN A 1206 -25.96 -40.71 -5.35
CA ASN A 1206 -25.12 -39.57 -4.93
C ASN A 1206 -23.63 -39.78 -5.34
N SER A 1207 -23.36 -40.70 -6.27
CA SER A 1207 -22.01 -41.04 -6.71
C SER A 1207 -21.88 -40.94 -8.24
N CYS A 1208 -20.66 -40.75 -8.72
CA CYS A 1208 -20.36 -40.56 -10.14
C CYS A 1208 -20.76 -41.78 -10.97
N ALA A 1209 -21.71 -41.58 -11.87
CA ALA A 1209 -22.15 -42.58 -12.84
C ALA A 1209 -21.23 -42.62 -14.09
N TYR A 1210 -20.21 -41.77 -14.14
CA TYR A 1210 -19.30 -41.58 -15.27
C TYR A 1210 -17.82 -41.62 -14.87
N GLY A 1211 -17.45 -42.25 -13.75
CA GLY A 1211 -16.03 -42.38 -13.38
C GLY A 1211 -15.22 -43.11 -14.45
N SER A 1212 -14.03 -42.57 -14.77
CA SER A 1212 -13.06 -43.18 -15.69
C SER A 1212 -12.59 -44.57 -15.24
N SER A 1213 -12.58 -44.82 -13.92
CA SER A 1213 -12.37 -46.13 -13.30
C SER A 1213 -13.16 -46.22 -11.98
N SER A 1214 -12.94 -47.28 -11.19
CA SER A 1214 -13.52 -47.37 -9.84
C SER A 1214 -12.92 -46.35 -8.87
N GLY A 1215 -11.60 -46.16 -8.90
CA GLY A 1215 -10.88 -45.25 -8.00
C GLY A 1215 -10.74 -43.81 -8.50
N ASP A 1216 -10.83 -43.59 -9.82
CA ASP A 1216 -10.72 -42.26 -10.44
C ASP A 1216 -12.10 -41.68 -10.79
N SER A 1217 -12.34 -40.45 -10.33
CA SER A 1217 -13.60 -39.72 -10.44
C SER A 1217 -13.60 -38.64 -11.53
N HIS A 1218 -12.57 -38.56 -12.38
CA HIS A 1218 -12.67 -37.83 -13.63
C HIS A 1218 -13.85 -38.38 -14.47
N PRO A 1219 -14.80 -37.53 -14.90
CA PRO A 1219 -15.89 -37.98 -15.76
C PRO A 1219 -15.38 -38.47 -17.12
N THR A 1220 -16.04 -39.48 -17.69
CA THR A 1220 -15.83 -39.88 -19.09
C THR A 1220 -16.38 -38.82 -20.04
N ALA A 1221 -15.94 -38.88 -21.31
CA ALA A 1221 -16.52 -38.09 -22.39
C ALA A 1221 -18.06 -38.23 -22.46
N ALA A 1222 -18.64 -39.40 -22.16
CA ALA A 1222 -20.10 -39.57 -22.15
C ALA A 1222 -20.80 -38.70 -21.09
N GLY A 1223 -20.22 -38.58 -19.89
CA GLY A 1223 -20.74 -37.72 -18.82
C GLY A 1223 -20.58 -36.24 -19.13
N HIS A 1224 -19.40 -35.85 -19.64
CA HIS A 1224 -19.13 -34.50 -20.12
C HIS A 1224 -20.10 -34.09 -21.25
N GLN A 1225 -20.36 -34.96 -22.23
CA GLN A 1225 -21.29 -34.71 -23.32
C GLN A 1225 -22.74 -34.50 -22.86
N LYS A 1226 -23.20 -35.24 -21.83
CA LYS A 1226 -24.50 -35.01 -21.21
C LYS A 1226 -24.57 -33.61 -20.62
N ALA A 1227 -23.59 -33.24 -19.81
CA ALA A 1227 -23.53 -31.91 -19.19
C ALA A 1227 -23.47 -30.79 -20.23
N SER A 1228 -22.70 -30.94 -21.31
CA SER A 1228 -22.65 -29.98 -22.43
C SER A 1228 -24.02 -29.81 -23.10
N GLY A 1229 -24.75 -30.90 -23.31
CA GLY A 1229 -26.08 -30.89 -23.90
C GLY A 1229 -27.17 -30.26 -23.00
N GLU A 1230 -27.06 -30.41 -21.67
CA GLU A 1230 -28.00 -29.85 -20.70
C GLU A 1230 -27.69 -28.38 -20.34
N PHE A 1231 -26.42 -28.00 -20.32
CA PHE A 1231 -25.96 -26.67 -19.88
C PHE A 1231 -26.31 -25.52 -20.84
N ALA A 1232 -26.09 -25.70 -22.15
CA ALA A 1232 -26.07 -24.57 -23.08
C ALA A 1232 -27.42 -23.84 -23.19
N GLN A 1233 -28.54 -24.57 -23.18
CA GLN A 1233 -29.87 -23.95 -23.20
C GLN A 1233 -30.19 -23.20 -21.89
N LEU A 1234 -29.64 -23.65 -20.75
CA LEU A 1234 -29.76 -22.92 -19.49
C LEU A 1234 -28.90 -21.65 -19.49
N LEU A 1235 -27.66 -21.72 -20.01
CA LEU A 1235 -26.80 -20.56 -20.16
C LEU A 1235 -27.45 -19.47 -21.02
N ASN A 1236 -28.08 -19.86 -22.14
CA ASN A 1236 -28.86 -18.95 -22.97
C ASN A 1236 -30.00 -18.27 -22.19
N ILE A 1237 -30.81 -19.06 -21.47
CA ILE A 1237 -31.91 -18.55 -20.63
C ILE A 1237 -31.39 -17.59 -19.55
N TRP A 1238 -30.27 -17.92 -18.90
CA TRP A 1238 -29.66 -17.10 -17.86
C TRP A 1238 -29.06 -15.80 -18.43
N TYR A 1239 -28.37 -15.86 -19.58
CA TYR A 1239 -27.85 -14.68 -20.27
C TYR A 1239 -28.97 -13.72 -20.67
N HIS A 1240 -30.04 -14.20 -21.28
CA HIS A 1240 -31.18 -13.35 -21.68
C HIS A 1240 -31.88 -12.74 -20.46
N ARG A 1241 -32.15 -13.53 -19.42
CA ARG A 1241 -32.71 -13.03 -18.15
C ARG A 1241 -31.84 -11.99 -17.44
N TRP A 1242 -30.52 -12.13 -17.50
CA TRP A 1242 -29.58 -11.17 -16.90
C TRP A 1242 -29.45 -9.89 -17.72
N SER A 1243 -29.35 -10.02 -19.06
CA SER A 1243 -29.21 -8.89 -19.99
C SER A 1243 -30.53 -8.14 -20.28
N GLY A 1244 -31.66 -8.63 -19.79
CA GLY A 1244 -32.98 -8.00 -19.92
C GLY A 1244 -33.66 -8.24 -21.27
N GLN A 1245 -33.39 -9.39 -21.89
CA GLN A 1245 -33.87 -9.79 -23.23
C GLN A 1245 -34.94 -10.90 -23.17
#